data_AF-A0A1V5WXQ9-F1
#
_entry.id   AF-A0A1V5WXQ9-F1
#
_cell.length_a   1.000
_cell.length_b   1.000
_cell.length_c   1.000
_cell.angle_alpha   90.00
_cell.angle_beta   90.00
_cell.angle_gamma   90.00
#
_symmetry.space_group_name_H-M   'P 1'
#
loop_
_entity.id
_entity.type
_entity.pdbx_description
1 polymer ?
#
loop_
_entity_poly.entity_id
_entity_poly.type
_entity_poly.pdbx_seq_one_letter_code
_entity_poly.pdbx_strand_id
1 'polypeptide(L)'
;MVGDYTYSTTLTSKSEGTYTMTMDRLDTLPLSKTYYRITVTNNEGGSSPLIGNFQVQKSLLTGVRQLNNTGNGDKSIVTAYATIPVEYVQVDGSTHYTTSTNLGSDTADSRMLVVRYNGDVLIDAGATITPTTRKRGMFMYVDGALTVNGTISMTARGAANVAGDRILILTDSGTSYEIPAVGGAGGVVGTVGTTGTSGSTGGGGGAGNTGIGASGTSYSGGAGGGRSGNGAAYGGAGGAGVSGSGGGGAGNPPGTSAGTGTGGLLVIYAKTVIVGSTGSIQSKGLNGGGAYSCGYYCFGGGGSGGGSVNIFYQNTLTNSGSINASGGAGGGGGGVAGGGGSVRNPQSNPYQFPVISANVPYDVNEQTAKIDVTISEDYGKGNSTILLEWGNDMVEDYTYSTILTNKAEGIYTMTMDHLDDLPLSKTYYRITVTNNEGGSSPLIGNFQVQKSLLTGVRQLNNTGNGDKSIVTAYATIPVEYVQVDGDTTYSSNPVIGNTTADARMLVTRYNGNLTINSGVTLTPQARKRGMFMYVDGALTVNGTISMTARGAANVAGDRILVLADSGTSYEIPAVGGAGGTTTSYVGGMGIEGGTGGGGSGSYYNAGAAGTSYSGGSAGGGRLGSAGSPYGGPGGNGTTSYAAGGGGAGNPGGIPNGGTGTGGLLIIYAKSIVVGSTGTIQSNGSNGGGSGDRYVGGGSGGGSVNIFYQNDFVNNGTVTASGGLGGSSQSVYAGGAGTVRMINSAN
;
A
#
# COMPACT_ATOMS: atom_id res chain seq x y z
N MET A 1 52.80 9.55 -2.51
CA MET A 1 52.71 8.23 -3.16
C MET A 1 52.14 8.49 -4.55
N VAL A 2 52.71 7.86 -5.58
CA VAL A 2 52.39 8.18 -6.98
C VAL A 2 51.06 7.53 -7.37
N GLY A 3 50.10 8.33 -7.83
CA GLY A 3 48.85 7.89 -8.44
C GLY A 3 47.61 7.92 -7.54
N ASP A 4 47.34 9.03 -6.85
CA ASP A 4 46.08 9.22 -6.13
C ASP A 4 45.00 9.68 -7.13
N TYR A 5 43.97 8.85 -7.35
CA TYR A 5 42.75 9.28 -8.03
C TYR A 5 41.91 10.07 -7.04
N THR A 6 41.88 11.39 -7.18
CA THR A 6 41.08 12.28 -6.34
C THR A 6 39.75 12.55 -7.04
N TYR A 7 38.64 12.10 -6.45
CA TYR A 7 37.32 12.64 -6.76
C TYR A 7 37.06 13.82 -5.81
N SER A 8 37.01 15.03 -6.35
CA SER A 8 36.73 16.25 -5.57
C SER A 8 35.45 16.91 -6.07
N THR A 9 34.62 17.36 -5.13
CA THR A 9 33.50 18.27 -5.40
C THR A 9 33.73 19.54 -4.61
N THR A 10 33.45 20.70 -5.21
CA THR A 10 33.67 22.01 -4.57
C THR A 10 32.35 22.54 -4.03
N LEU A 11 32.24 22.65 -2.71
CA LEU A 11 31.11 23.29 -2.05
C LEU A 11 31.26 24.82 -2.15
N THR A 12 30.43 25.49 -2.95
CA THR A 12 30.44 26.96 -3.06
C THR A 12 29.36 27.58 -2.15
N SER A 13 29.82 28.44 -1.22
CA SER A 13 29.05 29.35 -0.34
C SER A 13 27.83 28.77 0.38
N LYS A 14 27.97 28.36 1.65
CA LYS A 14 26.81 28.12 2.53
C LYS A 14 27.10 28.45 4.01
N SER A 15 26.04 28.82 4.75
CA SER A 15 26.01 29.11 6.19
C SER A 15 26.27 27.85 7.05
N GLU A 16 26.35 27.95 8.39
CA GLU A 16 26.41 26.75 9.24
C GLU A 16 25.19 25.83 8.98
N GLY A 17 25.44 24.52 8.83
CA GLY A 17 24.41 23.52 8.52
C GLY A 17 24.96 22.16 8.12
N THR A 18 24.07 21.18 7.95
CA THR A 18 24.39 19.81 7.51
C THR A 18 24.49 19.73 5.99
N TYR A 19 25.54 19.08 5.47
CA TYR A 19 25.77 18.91 4.04
C TYR A 19 25.86 17.42 3.68
N THR A 20 25.12 17.03 2.65
CA THR A 20 25.18 15.69 2.06
C THR A 20 26.06 15.74 0.82
N MET A 21 27.05 14.85 0.74
CA MET A 21 27.86 14.61 -0.46
C MET A 21 27.58 13.20 -0.95
N THR A 22 27.09 13.08 -2.19
CA THR A 22 26.84 11.79 -2.85
C THR A 22 28.01 11.47 -3.80
N MET A 23 28.44 10.21 -3.82
CA MET A 23 29.46 9.70 -4.75
C MET A 23 28.82 8.67 -5.69
N ASP A 24 28.57 9.06 -6.93
CA ASP A 24 27.65 8.31 -7.82
C ASP A 24 28.32 7.18 -8.63
N ARG A 25 29.60 6.86 -8.36
CA ARG A 25 30.39 5.87 -9.12
C ARG A 25 31.38 5.05 -8.28
N LEU A 26 30.92 4.50 -7.15
CA LEU A 26 31.74 3.61 -6.31
C LEU A 26 32.28 2.38 -7.05
N ASP A 27 31.58 1.94 -8.09
CA ASP A 27 31.95 0.83 -8.96
C ASP A 27 33.19 1.11 -9.83
N THR A 28 33.53 2.38 -10.07
CA THR A 28 34.74 2.79 -10.81
C THR A 28 36.01 2.84 -9.96
N LEU A 29 35.89 2.61 -8.64
CA LEU A 29 37.02 2.71 -7.72
C LEU A 29 37.98 1.50 -7.81
N PRO A 30 39.32 1.70 -7.78
CA PRO A 30 40.30 0.62 -7.96
C PRO A 30 40.23 -0.50 -6.90
N LEU A 31 39.89 -1.74 -7.27
CA LEU A 31 39.89 -2.86 -6.32
C LEU A 31 41.28 -3.25 -5.78
N SER A 32 42.36 -2.62 -6.25
CA SER A 32 43.69 -2.76 -5.64
C SER A 32 43.81 -2.07 -4.27
N LYS A 33 42.84 -1.22 -3.90
CA LYS A 33 42.80 -0.51 -2.62
C LYS A 33 41.65 -1.05 -1.76
N THR A 34 41.95 -1.27 -0.48
CA THR A 34 40.99 -1.85 0.49
C THR A 34 40.19 -0.80 1.24
N TYR A 35 40.70 0.44 1.30
CA TYR A 35 40.10 1.54 2.05
C TYR A 35 40.15 2.81 1.23
N TYR A 36 39.01 3.50 1.15
CA TYR A 36 38.90 4.84 0.61
C TYR A 36 38.81 5.84 1.74
N ARG A 37 39.48 6.98 1.57
CA ARG A 37 39.56 8.05 2.55
C ARG A 37 38.66 9.21 2.12
N ILE A 38 37.84 9.71 3.03
CA ILE A 38 37.09 10.96 2.85
C ILE A 38 37.77 12.06 3.67
N THR A 39 38.14 13.15 3.01
CA THR A 39 38.71 14.36 3.62
C THR A 39 37.99 15.58 3.07
N VAL A 40 37.66 16.53 3.94
CA VAL A 40 37.15 17.85 3.54
C VAL A 40 38.29 18.85 3.67
N THR A 41 38.52 19.66 2.65
CA THR A 41 39.52 20.74 2.66
C THR A 41 38.81 22.06 2.49
N ASN A 42 39.19 23.06 3.29
CA ASN A 42 38.69 24.42 3.12
C ASN A 42 39.56 25.19 2.12
N ASN A 43 39.05 26.34 1.65
CA ASN A 43 39.73 27.19 0.67
C ASN A 43 41.00 27.88 1.22
N GLU A 44 41.29 27.77 2.51
CA GLU A 44 42.49 28.31 3.16
C GLU A 44 43.59 27.25 3.36
N GLY A 45 43.41 26.05 2.80
CA GLY A 45 44.39 24.96 2.88
C GLY A 45 44.32 24.12 4.16
N GLY A 46 43.33 24.37 5.03
CA GLY A 46 43.02 23.54 6.19
C GLY A 46 42.28 22.26 5.80
N SER A 47 42.85 21.11 6.07
CA SER A 47 42.22 19.79 5.90
C SER A 47 41.57 19.32 7.21
N SER A 48 40.37 18.76 7.11
CA SER A 48 39.73 18.04 8.22
C SER A 48 40.59 16.85 8.67
N PRO A 49 40.44 16.37 9.93
CA PRO A 49 40.83 15.02 10.28
C PRO A 49 40.16 13.99 9.37
N LEU A 50 40.62 12.74 9.38
CA LEU A 50 39.93 11.63 8.71
C LEU A 50 38.47 11.56 9.18
N ILE A 51 37.51 11.86 8.30
CA ILE A 51 36.08 11.89 8.65
C ILE A 51 35.46 10.49 8.58
N GLY A 52 36.02 9.62 7.73
CA GLY A 52 35.58 8.24 7.64
C GLY A 52 36.41 7.41 6.65
N ASN A 53 36.29 6.09 6.77
CA ASN A 53 36.73 5.13 5.78
C ASN A 53 35.53 4.31 5.30
N PHE A 54 35.57 3.85 4.06
CA PHE A 54 34.64 2.83 3.58
C PHE A 54 35.38 1.80 2.73
N GLN A 55 34.82 0.59 2.68
CA GLN A 55 35.33 -0.51 1.88
C GLN A 55 34.36 -0.80 0.74
N VAL A 56 34.87 -0.90 -0.49
CA VAL A 56 34.09 -1.45 -1.60
C VAL A 56 34.14 -2.97 -1.46
N GLN A 57 32.99 -3.58 -1.22
CA GLN A 57 32.90 -5.02 -1.05
C GLN A 57 33.10 -5.72 -2.41
N LYS A 58 34.13 -6.57 -2.50
CA LYS A 58 34.57 -7.18 -3.77
C LYS A 58 33.74 -8.41 -4.11
N SER A 59 33.09 -8.42 -5.27
CA SER A 59 32.26 -9.53 -5.76
C SER A 59 32.52 -9.80 -7.24
N LEU A 60 32.02 -10.94 -7.73
CA LEU A 60 32.11 -11.27 -9.15
C LEU A 60 31.38 -10.22 -10.02
N LEU A 61 30.18 -9.78 -9.62
CA LEU A 61 29.41 -8.77 -10.37
C LEU A 61 30.13 -7.41 -10.43
N THR A 62 30.63 -6.92 -9.29
CA THR A 62 31.40 -5.67 -9.24
C THR A 62 32.67 -5.74 -10.07
N GLY A 63 33.37 -6.87 -10.04
CA GLY A 63 34.53 -7.11 -10.91
C GLY A 63 34.19 -7.12 -12.40
N VAL A 64 33.08 -7.74 -12.82
CA VAL A 64 32.65 -7.73 -14.23
C VAL A 64 32.32 -6.33 -14.72
N ARG A 65 31.73 -5.47 -13.87
CA ARG A 65 31.46 -4.07 -14.22
C ARG A 65 32.73 -3.28 -14.49
N GLN A 66 33.75 -3.50 -13.68
CA GLN A 66 35.03 -2.81 -13.82
C GLN A 66 35.82 -3.19 -15.07
N LEU A 67 35.52 -4.33 -15.67
CA LEU A 67 36.13 -4.72 -16.93
C LEU A 67 35.54 -3.97 -18.14
N ASN A 68 34.43 -3.24 -17.96
CA ASN A 68 33.83 -2.46 -19.03
C ASN A 68 34.85 -1.48 -19.63
N ASN A 69 34.98 -1.48 -20.95
CA ASN A 69 35.92 -0.66 -21.71
C ASN A 69 37.41 -0.89 -21.37
N THR A 70 37.77 -2.03 -20.76
CA THR A 70 39.18 -2.40 -20.51
C THR A 70 39.81 -3.22 -21.64
N GLY A 71 39.06 -3.46 -22.72
CA GLY A 71 39.45 -4.29 -23.85
C GLY A 71 39.32 -5.79 -23.58
N ASN A 72 39.08 -6.55 -24.65
CA ASN A 72 38.92 -8.01 -24.61
C ASN A 72 40.22 -8.72 -24.25
N GLY A 73 40.10 -9.95 -23.74
CA GLY A 73 41.22 -10.85 -23.46
C GLY A 73 41.27 -11.33 -22.02
N ASP A 74 42.43 -11.84 -21.62
CA ASP A 74 42.63 -12.46 -20.32
C ASP A 74 42.72 -11.41 -19.22
N LYS A 75 41.87 -11.55 -18.20
CA LYS A 75 41.78 -10.64 -17.05
C LYS A 75 41.65 -11.45 -15.76
N SER A 76 41.54 -10.74 -14.65
CA SER A 76 41.37 -11.33 -13.33
C SER A 76 40.38 -10.51 -12.51
N ILE A 77 39.42 -11.19 -11.89
CA ILE A 77 38.44 -10.58 -10.98
C ILE A 77 38.78 -10.98 -9.56
N VAL A 78 39.07 -10.00 -8.70
CA VAL A 78 39.28 -10.23 -7.27
C VAL A 78 37.96 -10.11 -6.54
N THR A 79 37.56 -11.17 -5.85
CA THR A 79 36.38 -11.19 -4.96
C THR A 79 36.82 -11.20 -3.49
N ALA A 80 35.88 -11.18 -2.55
CA ALA A 80 36.17 -11.30 -1.13
C ALA A 80 36.89 -12.62 -0.74
N TYR A 81 36.71 -13.68 -1.52
CA TYR A 81 37.19 -15.03 -1.16
C TYR A 81 38.21 -15.61 -2.14
N ALA A 82 38.23 -15.16 -3.40
CA ALA A 82 39.05 -15.75 -4.44
C ALA A 82 39.42 -14.74 -5.54
N THR A 83 40.52 -15.02 -6.23
CA THR A 83 40.88 -14.35 -7.49
C THR A 83 40.49 -15.26 -8.65
N ILE A 84 39.51 -14.83 -9.45
CA ILE A 84 38.92 -15.62 -10.52
C ILE A 84 39.56 -15.20 -11.84
N PRO A 85 40.31 -16.09 -12.52
CA PRO A 85 40.85 -15.80 -13.84
C PRO A 85 39.70 -15.82 -14.86
N VAL A 86 39.60 -14.76 -15.67
CA VAL A 86 38.52 -14.61 -16.65
C VAL A 86 39.05 -14.36 -18.05
N GLU A 87 38.33 -14.85 -19.03
CA GLU A 87 38.42 -14.43 -20.42
C GLU A 87 37.28 -13.43 -20.64
N TYR A 88 37.62 -12.17 -20.89
CA TYR A 88 36.65 -11.09 -21.04
C TYR A 88 36.39 -10.77 -22.52
N VAL A 89 35.11 -10.78 -22.89
CA VAL A 89 34.63 -10.41 -24.22
C VAL A 89 33.55 -9.34 -24.08
N GLN A 90 33.78 -8.17 -24.64
CA GLN A 90 32.83 -7.08 -24.74
C GLN A 90 32.26 -7.04 -26.16
N VAL A 91 30.94 -6.88 -26.24
CA VAL A 91 30.17 -6.65 -27.47
C VAL A 91 29.48 -5.31 -27.33
N ASP A 92 29.78 -4.40 -28.27
CA ASP A 92 29.24 -3.06 -28.25
C ASP A 92 27.82 -3.03 -28.84
N GLY A 93 26.87 -2.49 -28.09
CA GLY A 93 25.46 -2.35 -28.50
C GLY A 93 24.63 -3.62 -28.42
N SER A 94 23.41 -3.53 -28.97
CA SER A 94 22.45 -4.64 -28.98
C SER A 94 22.85 -5.74 -29.97
N THR A 95 22.67 -7.00 -29.59
CA THR A 95 23.06 -8.18 -30.36
C THR A 95 21.87 -9.08 -30.64
N HIS A 96 21.76 -9.56 -31.88
CA HIS A 96 20.72 -10.51 -32.29
C HIS A 96 21.37 -11.78 -32.84
N TYR A 97 21.15 -12.90 -32.17
CA TYR A 97 21.63 -14.21 -32.57
C TYR A 97 20.53 -14.98 -33.31
N THR A 98 20.64 -15.03 -34.63
CA THR A 98 19.79 -15.83 -35.52
C THR A 98 20.34 -17.24 -35.77
N THR A 99 21.63 -17.47 -35.47
CA THR A 99 22.31 -18.76 -35.60
C THR A 99 23.12 -19.10 -34.36
N SER A 100 23.36 -20.41 -34.15
CA SER A 100 24.18 -20.89 -33.03
C SER A 100 25.60 -20.31 -33.07
N THR A 101 26.07 -19.85 -31.91
CA THR A 101 27.36 -19.18 -31.75
C THR A 101 28.12 -19.75 -30.56
N ASN A 102 29.36 -20.15 -30.80
CA ASN A 102 30.31 -20.53 -29.76
C ASN A 102 31.10 -19.30 -29.32
N LEU A 103 31.20 -19.07 -28.01
CA LEU A 103 31.84 -17.89 -27.44
C LEU A 103 33.16 -18.23 -26.71
N GLY A 104 34.12 -17.32 -26.81
CA GLY A 104 35.43 -17.44 -26.17
C GLY A 104 36.42 -18.36 -26.89
N SER A 105 37.62 -18.44 -26.34
CA SER A 105 38.78 -19.17 -26.85
C SER A 105 38.61 -20.68 -26.70
N ASP A 106 39.45 -21.42 -27.43
CA ASP A 106 39.56 -22.87 -27.35
C ASP A 106 40.29 -23.37 -26.08
N THR A 107 40.88 -22.47 -25.29
CA THR A 107 41.57 -22.83 -24.05
C THR A 107 40.56 -23.26 -22.98
N ALA A 108 40.59 -24.55 -22.63
CA ALA A 108 39.69 -25.14 -21.66
C ALA A 108 40.15 -24.93 -20.20
N ASP A 109 39.20 -24.90 -19.26
CA ASP A 109 39.37 -25.08 -17.81
C ASP A 109 40.22 -24.01 -17.06
N SER A 110 40.99 -23.18 -17.75
CA SER A 110 41.88 -22.19 -17.15
C SER A 110 41.16 -20.93 -16.65
N ARG A 111 40.03 -20.56 -17.28
CA ARG A 111 39.33 -19.28 -17.09
C ARG A 111 37.81 -19.43 -17.08
N MET A 112 37.13 -18.49 -16.42
CA MET A 112 35.70 -18.24 -16.61
C MET A 112 35.50 -17.36 -17.85
N LEU A 113 34.54 -17.69 -18.71
CA LEU A 113 34.15 -16.81 -19.81
C LEU A 113 33.24 -15.72 -19.28
N VAL A 114 33.59 -14.45 -19.46
CA VAL A 114 32.73 -13.30 -19.16
C VAL A 114 32.40 -12.61 -20.48
N VAL A 115 31.12 -12.54 -20.81
CA VAL A 115 30.62 -11.85 -22.01
C VAL A 115 29.74 -10.69 -21.58
N ARG A 116 30.16 -9.46 -21.89
CA ARG A 116 29.42 -8.24 -21.62
C ARG A 116 28.80 -7.72 -22.92
N TYR A 117 27.51 -7.46 -22.90
CA TYR A 117 26.76 -6.81 -23.97
C TYR A 117 26.34 -5.42 -23.51
N ASN A 118 26.76 -4.39 -24.22
CA ASN A 118 26.44 -2.99 -23.91
C ASN A 118 25.06 -2.56 -24.48
N GLY A 119 24.13 -3.49 -24.61
CA GLY A 119 22.79 -3.30 -25.17
C GLY A 119 21.89 -4.51 -24.92
N ASP A 120 20.82 -4.64 -25.70
CA ASP A 120 19.90 -5.77 -25.62
C ASP A 120 20.48 -7.03 -26.27
N VAL A 121 20.03 -8.21 -25.85
CA VAL A 121 20.36 -9.47 -26.51
C VAL A 121 19.10 -10.23 -26.86
N LEU A 122 18.92 -10.55 -28.13
CA LEU A 122 17.87 -11.44 -28.62
C LEU A 122 18.50 -12.73 -29.16
N ILE A 123 17.99 -13.89 -28.73
CA ILE A 123 18.40 -15.21 -29.23
C ILE A 123 17.18 -15.89 -29.83
N ASP A 124 17.18 -16.11 -31.14
CA ASP A 124 16.05 -16.72 -31.85
C ASP A 124 15.90 -18.20 -31.57
N ALA A 125 14.68 -18.71 -31.79
CA ALA A 125 14.41 -20.13 -31.74
C ALA A 125 15.36 -20.91 -32.68
N GLY A 126 15.97 -21.99 -32.17
CA GLY A 126 16.96 -22.79 -32.89
C GLY A 126 18.41 -22.29 -32.77
N ALA A 127 18.66 -21.04 -32.36
CA ALA A 127 20.02 -20.57 -32.08
C ALA A 127 20.49 -21.04 -30.70
N THR A 128 21.73 -21.53 -30.59
CA THR A 128 22.37 -21.91 -29.33
C THR A 128 23.60 -21.07 -29.03
N ILE A 129 23.67 -20.49 -27.84
CA ILE A 129 24.82 -19.77 -27.30
C ILE A 129 25.49 -20.63 -26.23
N THR A 130 26.76 -20.94 -26.42
CA THR A 130 27.55 -21.76 -25.49
C THR A 130 29.03 -21.41 -25.60
N PRO A 131 29.86 -21.69 -24.59
CA PRO A 131 31.30 -21.55 -24.75
C PRO A 131 31.87 -22.54 -25.78
N THR A 132 32.93 -22.12 -26.48
CA THR A 132 33.65 -22.94 -27.47
C THR A 132 34.14 -24.26 -26.86
N THR A 133 34.71 -24.20 -25.67
CA THR A 133 35.20 -25.35 -24.89
C THR A 133 34.75 -25.25 -23.42
N ARG A 134 35.14 -26.21 -22.58
CA ARG A 134 34.84 -26.15 -21.14
C ARG A 134 35.48 -24.93 -20.50
N LYS A 135 34.77 -24.27 -19.60
CA LYS A 135 35.26 -23.08 -18.87
C LYS A 135 34.97 -23.28 -17.38
N ARG A 136 35.66 -22.51 -16.52
CA ARG A 136 35.31 -22.46 -15.08
C ARG A 136 33.86 -22.00 -14.87
N GLY A 137 33.35 -21.20 -15.78
CA GLY A 137 31.94 -20.88 -15.88
C GLY A 137 31.70 -19.97 -17.07
N MET A 138 30.45 -19.60 -17.28
CA MET A 138 30.04 -18.52 -18.17
C MET A 138 29.29 -17.46 -17.37
N PHE A 139 29.76 -16.22 -17.43
CA PHE A 139 29.05 -15.04 -16.94
C PHE A 139 28.60 -14.22 -18.15
N MET A 140 27.28 -14.05 -18.31
CA MET A 140 26.69 -13.16 -19.30
C MET A 140 26.17 -11.90 -18.62
N TYR A 141 26.72 -10.74 -18.95
CA TYR A 141 26.30 -9.44 -18.44
C TYR A 141 25.64 -8.66 -19.59
N VAL A 142 24.39 -8.26 -19.44
CA VAL A 142 23.61 -7.56 -20.47
C VAL A 142 23.15 -6.23 -19.88
N ASP A 143 23.60 -5.10 -20.46
CA ASP A 143 23.19 -3.76 -20.01
C ASP A 143 21.70 -3.48 -20.31
N GLY A 144 21.11 -4.18 -21.29
CA GLY A 144 19.70 -4.09 -21.68
C GLY A 144 18.86 -5.31 -21.31
N ALA A 145 17.84 -5.60 -22.12
CA ALA A 145 16.98 -6.77 -22.02
C ALA A 145 17.64 -8.00 -22.66
N LEU A 146 17.52 -9.16 -21.99
CA LEU A 146 17.89 -10.46 -22.52
C LEU A 146 16.63 -11.25 -22.89
N THR A 147 16.39 -11.46 -24.19
CA THR A 147 15.30 -12.28 -24.72
C THR A 147 15.85 -13.60 -25.27
N VAL A 148 15.41 -14.71 -24.71
CA VAL A 148 15.86 -16.07 -25.03
C VAL A 148 14.68 -16.86 -25.61
N ASN A 149 14.60 -16.95 -26.93
CA ASN A 149 13.72 -17.88 -27.65
C ASN A 149 14.48 -19.14 -28.13
N GLY A 150 15.81 -19.06 -28.21
CA GLY A 150 16.72 -20.18 -28.47
C GLY A 150 17.29 -20.82 -27.19
N THR A 151 18.57 -21.19 -27.20
CA THR A 151 19.22 -21.86 -26.06
C THR A 151 20.47 -21.12 -25.58
N ILE A 152 20.62 -20.91 -24.27
CA ILE A 152 21.90 -20.60 -23.61
C ILE A 152 22.34 -21.84 -22.84
N SER A 153 23.56 -22.35 -23.08
CA SER A 153 23.98 -23.63 -22.52
C SER A 153 25.39 -23.69 -21.92
N MET A 154 25.44 -24.23 -20.70
CA MET A 154 26.62 -24.77 -20.03
C MET A 154 26.53 -26.30 -19.81
N THR A 155 25.63 -26.97 -20.54
CA THR A 155 25.50 -28.43 -20.54
C THR A 155 26.78 -29.04 -21.11
N ALA A 156 27.34 -30.05 -20.44
CA ALA A 156 28.62 -30.67 -20.82
C ALA A 156 29.85 -29.74 -20.79
N ARG A 157 29.74 -28.52 -20.24
CA ARG A 157 30.79 -27.49 -20.28
C ARG A 157 31.41 -27.19 -18.92
N GLY A 158 31.09 -27.95 -17.87
CA GLY A 158 31.74 -27.83 -16.56
C GLY A 158 33.24 -28.11 -16.63
N ALA A 159 34.03 -27.36 -15.87
CA ALA A 159 35.49 -27.48 -15.88
C ALA A 159 35.99 -28.85 -15.40
N ALA A 160 37.11 -29.31 -15.96
CA ALA A 160 37.73 -30.58 -15.61
C ALA A 160 38.95 -30.42 -14.70
N ASN A 161 39.00 -31.17 -13.61
CA ASN A 161 40.12 -31.17 -12.65
C ASN A 161 40.42 -29.79 -12.04
N VAL A 162 39.38 -28.96 -11.89
CA VAL A 162 39.48 -27.62 -11.29
C VAL A 162 38.76 -27.60 -9.96
N ALA A 163 39.51 -27.41 -8.87
CA ALA A 163 38.93 -27.17 -7.56
C ALA A 163 38.02 -25.94 -7.60
N GLY A 164 36.86 -26.02 -6.96
CA GLY A 164 35.93 -24.91 -6.93
C GLY A 164 36.42 -23.79 -6.02
N ASP A 165 36.15 -22.55 -6.42
CA ASP A 165 36.29 -21.39 -5.55
C ASP A 165 34.98 -21.06 -4.86
N ARG A 166 35.05 -20.42 -3.69
CA ARG A 166 33.89 -19.75 -3.09
C ARG A 166 33.65 -18.44 -3.83
N ILE A 167 32.52 -18.29 -4.50
CA ILE A 167 32.24 -17.12 -5.36
C ILE A 167 31.18 -16.26 -4.70
N LEU A 168 31.53 -15.01 -4.39
CA LEU A 168 30.59 -14.01 -3.89
C LEU A 168 30.01 -13.19 -5.04
N ILE A 169 28.68 -13.09 -5.09
CA ILE A 169 27.93 -12.17 -5.95
C ILE A 169 27.19 -11.21 -5.02
N LEU A 170 27.47 -9.92 -5.15
CA LEU A 170 26.69 -8.87 -4.48
C LEU A 170 25.79 -8.26 -5.53
N THR A 171 24.49 -8.34 -5.32
CA THR A 171 23.50 -7.70 -6.19
C THR A 171 23.47 -6.20 -5.96
N ASP A 172 22.77 -5.51 -6.84
CA ASP A 172 22.56 -4.06 -6.73
C ASP A 172 21.82 -3.66 -5.45
N SER A 173 20.96 -4.54 -4.92
CA SER A 173 20.30 -4.37 -3.61
C SER A 173 21.24 -4.47 -2.40
N GLY A 174 22.54 -4.73 -2.62
CA GLY A 174 23.48 -5.06 -1.55
C GLY A 174 23.30 -6.47 -0.95
N THR A 175 22.44 -7.31 -1.53
CA THR A 175 22.25 -8.69 -1.08
C THR A 175 23.40 -9.58 -1.56
N SER A 176 23.96 -10.37 -0.64
CA SER A 176 25.03 -11.32 -0.94
C SER A 176 24.50 -12.70 -1.29
N TYR A 177 24.95 -13.23 -2.43
CA TYR A 177 24.75 -14.61 -2.84
C TYR A 177 26.10 -15.30 -2.97
N GLU A 178 26.29 -16.37 -2.22
CA GLU A 178 27.48 -17.20 -2.32
C GLU A 178 27.22 -18.39 -3.25
N ILE A 179 28.22 -18.78 -4.04
CA ILE A 179 28.30 -20.09 -4.67
C ILE A 179 29.39 -20.87 -3.93
N PRO A 180 29.03 -21.97 -3.23
CA PRO A 180 29.99 -22.79 -2.50
C PRO A 180 31.06 -23.41 -3.39
N ALA A 181 32.29 -23.49 -2.88
CA ALA A 181 33.41 -24.16 -3.55
C ALA A 181 33.14 -25.66 -3.84
N VAL A 182 32.44 -26.34 -2.94
CA VAL A 182 32.05 -27.75 -3.06
C VAL A 182 30.55 -27.84 -3.32
N GLY A 183 30.17 -28.60 -4.35
CA GLY A 183 28.78 -28.86 -4.69
C GLY A 183 28.18 -30.06 -3.95
N GLY A 184 27.11 -30.61 -4.49
CA GLY A 184 26.46 -31.80 -3.96
C GLY A 184 27.43 -32.98 -3.86
N ALA A 185 27.32 -33.75 -2.78
CA ALA A 185 28.11 -34.96 -2.58
C ALA A 185 27.81 -36.00 -3.67
N GLY A 186 28.83 -36.76 -4.06
CA GLY A 186 28.64 -37.89 -4.97
C GLY A 186 27.82 -39.01 -4.35
N GLY A 187 27.03 -39.69 -5.18
CA GLY A 187 26.25 -40.85 -4.79
C GLY A 187 27.15 -42.04 -4.49
N VAL A 188 26.90 -42.72 -3.38
CA VAL A 188 27.45 -44.06 -3.13
C VAL A 188 26.85 -45.07 -4.12
N VAL A 189 27.37 -46.30 -4.15
CA VAL A 189 26.87 -47.38 -5.02
C VAL A 189 25.34 -47.46 -5.02
N GLY A 190 24.74 -47.46 -6.22
CA GLY A 190 23.29 -47.57 -6.39
C GLY A 190 22.48 -46.36 -5.89
N THR A 191 23.11 -45.23 -5.57
CA THR A 191 22.43 -44.02 -5.07
C THR A 191 22.67 -42.81 -5.95
N VAL A 192 21.61 -42.02 -6.15
CA VAL A 192 21.64 -40.76 -6.90
C VAL A 192 22.61 -39.79 -6.24
N GLY A 193 23.33 -39.01 -7.04
CA GLY A 193 24.16 -37.92 -6.51
C GLY A 193 23.32 -36.88 -5.77
N THR A 194 23.88 -36.24 -4.75
CA THR A 194 23.16 -35.21 -4.00
C THR A 194 22.95 -33.99 -4.87
N THR A 195 21.74 -33.42 -4.83
CA THR A 195 21.43 -32.16 -5.52
C THR A 195 22.19 -30.98 -4.91
N GLY A 196 22.74 -30.10 -5.75
CA GLY A 196 23.40 -28.87 -5.30
C GLY A 196 22.41 -27.87 -4.69
N THR A 197 22.81 -27.22 -3.61
CA THR A 197 22.05 -26.13 -2.95
C THR A 197 22.76 -24.78 -3.10
N SER A 198 22.03 -23.68 -2.93
CA SER A 198 22.62 -22.33 -2.84
C SER A 198 23.54 -21.92 -4.02
N GLY A 199 23.16 -22.19 -5.27
CA GLY A 199 23.97 -21.84 -6.45
C GLY A 199 25.07 -22.84 -6.80
N SER A 200 25.23 -23.93 -6.03
CA SER A 200 26.20 -24.99 -6.31
C SER A 200 25.70 -26.03 -7.35
N THR A 201 26.64 -26.81 -7.86
CA THR A 201 26.40 -27.92 -8.82
C THR A 201 26.04 -29.21 -8.08
N GLY A 202 25.50 -30.20 -8.79
CA GLY A 202 25.15 -31.51 -8.23
C GLY A 202 26.32 -32.49 -8.18
N GLY A 203 26.20 -33.52 -7.34
CA GLY A 203 27.15 -34.64 -7.30
C GLY A 203 26.90 -35.66 -8.41
N GLY A 204 27.92 -36.45 -8.76
CA GLY A 204 27.78 -37.57 -9.70
C GLY A 204 27.04 -38.75 -9.07
N GLY A 205 26.33 -39.54 -9.87
CA GLY A 205 25.65 -40.76 -9.41
C GLY A 205 26.62 -41.92 -9.22
N GLY A 206 26.29 -42.85 -8.32
CA GLY A 206 27.01 -44.12 -8.20
C GLY A 206 26.74 -45.07 -9.38
N ALA A 207 27.61 -46.03 -9.63
CA ALA A 207 27.26 -47.14 -10.53
C ALA A 207 26.31 -48.12 -9.82
N GLY A 208 25.67 -49.00 -10.58
CA GLY A 208 24.72 -49.98 -10.01
C GLY A 208 25.32 -51.06 -9.09
N ASN A 209 26.65 -51.22 -9.05
CA ASN A 209 27.31 -52.26 -8.24
C ASN A 209 28.60 -51.79 -7.55
N THR A 210 29.48 -51.14 -8.28
CA THR A 210 30.81 -50.73 -7.80
C THR A 210 31.17 -49.40 -8.43
N GLY A 211 31.69 -48.47 -7.66
CA GLY A 211 32.01 -47.11 -8.13
C GLY A 211 31.09 -46.05 -7.54
N ILE A 212 31.69 -45.13 -6.78
CA ILE A 212 31.02 -43.98 -6.16
C ILE A 212 31.15 -42.78 -7.10
N GLY A 213 30.13 -41.94 -7.19
CA GLY A 213 30.22 -40.65 -7.86
C GLY A 213 31.10 -39.67 -7.08
N ALA A 214 31.65 -38.67 -7.76
CA ALA A 214 32.37 -37.58 -7.11
C ALA A 214 31.42 -36.44 -6.70
N SER A 215 31.85 -35.63 -5.73
CA SER A 215 31.17 -34.37 -5.42
C SER A 215 31.33 -33.34 -6.55
N GLY A 216 30.35 -32.46 -6.70
CA GLY A 216 30.46 -31.29 -7.57
C GLY A 216 31.39 -30.20 -7.01
N THR A 217 31.63 -29.16 -7.79
CA THR A 217 32.35 -27.93 -7.41
C THR A 217 31.54 -26.69 -7.79
N SER A 218 31.99 -25.48 -7.47
CA SER A 218 31.37 -24.26 -8.01
C SER A 218 31.44 -24.15 -9.54
N TYR A 219 32.31 -24.92 -10.22
CA TYR A 219 32.57 -24.81 -11.65
C TYR A 219 32.07 -26.00 -12.49
N SER A 220 31.77 -27.12 -11.85
CA SER A 220 31.44 -28.38 -12.53
C SER A 220 30.63 -29.31 -11.65
N GLY A 221 29.62 -29.98 -12.21
CA GLY A 221 28.98 -31.12 -11.56
C GLY A 221 29.95 -32.28 -11.33
N GLY A 222 29.62 -33.16 -10.38
CA GLY A 222 30.46 -34.31 -10.04
C GLY A 222 30.49 -35.39 -11.13
N ALA A 223 31.64 -36.05 -11.30
CA ALA A 223 31.77 -37.18 -12.23
C ALA A 223 31.03 -38.41 -11.70
N GLY A 224 30.37 -39.17 -12.57
CA GLY A 224 29.67 -40.40 -12.22
C GLY A 224 30.64 -41.56 -11.94
N GLY A 225 30.22 -42.50 -11.08
CA GLY A 225 30.93 -43.76 -10.87
C GLY A 225 30.73 -44.73 -12.03
N GLY A 226 31.73 -45.55 -12.35
CA GLY A 226 31.63 -46.63 -13.34
C GLY A 226 31.86 -47.98 -12.67
N ARG A 227 31.45 -49.07 -13.34
CA ARG A 227 31.53 -50.42 -12.76
C ARG A 227 32.92 -50.78 -12.19
N SER A 228 34.01 -50.25 -12.72
CA SER A 228 35.37 -50.58 -12.28
C SER A 228 36.14 -49.40 -11.67
N GLY A 229 35.48 -48.28 -11.38
CA GLY A 229 36.15 -47.14 -10.78
C GLY A 229 35.21 -46.06 -10.28
N ASN A 230 35.69 -45.30 -9.29
CA ASN A 230 34.99 -44.11 -8.82
C ASN A 230 35.07 -42.98 -9.85
N GLY A 231 34.10 -42.08 -9.84
CA GLY A 231 34.23 -40.79 -10.53
C GLY A 231 35.37 -39.99 -9.91
N ALA A 232 36.18 -39.32 -10.73
CA ALA A 232 37.25 -38.47 -10.25
C ALA A 232 36.72 -37.16 -9.68
N ALA A 233 37.41 -36.63 -8.69
CA ALA A 233 37.08 -35.35 -8.05
C ALA A 233 37.11 -34.19 -9.06
N TYR A 234 36.52 -33.05 -8.67
CA TYR A 234 36.63 -31.77 -9.38
C TYR A 234 36.15 -31.83 -10.84
N GLY A 235 35.03 -32.52 -11.05
CA GLY A 235 34.44 -32.69 -12.38
C GLY A 235 35.33 -33.44 -13.37
N GLY A 236 36.31 -34.21 -12.87
CA GLY A 236 37.29 -34.96 -13.66
C GLY A 236 36.72 -36.18 -14.37
N ALA A 237 37.57 -37.17 -14.63
CA ALA A 237 37.20 -38.36 -15.39
C ALA A 237 36.04 -39.15 -14.76
N GLY A 238 35.13 -39.64 -15.60
CA GLY A 238 34.11 -40.58 -15.19
C GLY A 238 34.73 -41.93 -14.80
N GLY A 239 34.11 -42.65 -13.85
CA GLY A 239 34.63 -43.93 -13.41
C GLY A 239 34.70 -44.95 -14.56
N ALA A 240 35.76 -45.76 -14.59
CA ALA A 240 35.98 -46.73 -15.66
C ALA A 240 34.85 -47.78 -15.73
N GLY A 241 34.42 -48.11 -16.96
CA GLY A 241 33.57 -49.27 -17.21
C GLY A 241 34.40 -50.50 -17.61
N VAL A 242 33.73 -51.62 -17.85
CA VAL A 242 34.34 -52.83 -18.43
C VAL A 242 33.75 -53.04 -19.81
N SER A 243 34.58 -52.98 -20.85
CA SER A 243 34.15 -53.17 -22.24
C SER A 243 33.29 -54.42 -22.40
N GLY A 244 32.04 -54.24 -22.86
CA GLY A 244 31.08 -55.33 -23.11
C GLY A 244 30.42 -55.95 -21.87
N SER A 245 30.69 -55.46 -20.65
CA SER A 245 30.13 -56.04 -19.42
C SER A 245 29.63 -55.02 -18.40
N GLY A 246 30.09 -53.76 -18.44
CA GLY A 246 29.58 -52.73 -17.52
C GLY A 246 29.89 -51.31 -17.97
N GLY A 247 28.94 -50.42 -17.73
CA GLY A 247 29.05 -49.03 -18.14
C GLY A 247 30.03 -48.20 -17.31
N GLY A 248 30.71 -47.26 -17.95
CA GLY A 248 31.49 -46.23 -17.28
C GLY A 248 30.62 -45.08 -16.78
N GLY A 249 31.13 -44.28 -15.85
CA GLY A 249 30.48 -43.07 -15.39
C GLY A 249 30.68 -41.90 -16.36
N ALA A 250 29.75 -40.95 -16.38
CA ALA A 250 29.92 -39.71 -17.16
C ALA A 250 30.92 -38.76 -16.50
N GLY A 251 31.71 -38.03 -17.28
CA GLY A 251 32.73 -37.11 -16.76
C GLY A 251 33.64 -36.50 -17.82
N ASN A 252 34.75 -35.91 -17.39
CA ASN A 252 35.72 -35.21 -18.22
C ASN A 252 37.14 -35.83 -18.13
N PRO A 253 37.53 -36.75 -19.02
CA PRO A 253 36.73 -37.43 -20.05
C PRO A 253 35.76 -38.48 -19.44
N PRO A 254 34.83 -39.06 -20.22
CA PRO A 254 33.93 -40.08 -19.71
C PRO A 254 34.64 -41.42 -19.46
N GLY A 255 34.02 -42.28 -18.65
CA GLY A 255 34.31 -43.71 -18.65
C GLY A 255 33.74 -44.41 -19.89
N THR A 256 34.05 -45.71 -20.02
CA THR A 256 33.64 -46.54 -21.16
C THR A 256 32.15 -46.41 -21.50
N SER A 257 31.84 -46.00 -22.74
CA SER A 257 30.48 -45.87 -23.29
C SER A 257 29.57 -44.85 -22.57
N ALA A 258 30.12 -43.91 -21.80
CA ALA A 258 29.39 -42.85 -21.10
C ALA A 258 29.45 -41.49 -21.81
N GLY A 259 28.56 -40.56 -21.43
CA GLY A 259 28.52 -39.21 -21.98
C GLY A 259 29.69 -38.33 -21.49
N THR A 260 30.27 -37.56 -22.41
CA THR A 260 31.39 -36.63 -22.13
C THR A 260 30.87 -35.31 -21.59
N GLY A 261 31.38 -34.89 -20.43
CA GLY A 261 31.08 -33.60 -19.83
C GLY A 261 30.29 -33.68 -18.52
N THR A 262 30.32 -32.58 -17.77
CA THR A 262 29.45 -32.33 -16.62
C THR A 262 28.76 -30.99 -16.79
N GLY A 263 27.69 -30.71 -16.04
CA GLY A 263 27.07 -29.39 -16.08
C GLY A 263 27.99 -28.34 -15.45
N GLY A 264 28.07 -27.14 -16.03
CA GLY A 264 28.95 -26.06 -15.56
C GLY A 264 28.24 -24.92 -14.80
N LEU A 265 29.00 -23.92 -14.40
CA LEU A 265 28.46 -22.68 -13.83
C LEU A 265 27.99 -21.74 -14.93
N LEU A 266 26.72 -21.34 -14.88
CA LEU A 266 26.12 -20.28 -15.68
C LEU A 266 25.62 -19.16 -14.76
N VAL A 267 26.11 -17.95 -14.99
CA VAL A 267 25.67 -16.72 -14.34
C VAL A 267 25.17 -15.77 -15.41
N ILE A 268 23.98 -15.23 -15.23
CA ILE A 268 23.37 -14.24 -16.11
C ILE A 268 23.04 -13.03 -15.26
N TYR A 269 23.36 -11.85 -15.78
CA TYR A 269 22.95 -10.56 -15.24
C TYR A 269 22.34 -9.73 -16.38
N ALA A 270 21.11 -9.25 -16.22
CA ALA A 270 20.45 -8.37 -17.20
C ALA A 270 19.48 -7.39 -16.52
N LYS A 271 18.98 -6.38 -17.23
CA LYS A 271 17.89 -5.55 -16.70
C LYS A 271 16.58 -6.33 -16.63
N THR A 272 16.17 -6.85 -17.77
CA THR A 272 14.99 -7.71 -17.93
C THR A 272 15.43 -9.01 -18.57
N VAL A 273 14.88 -10.14 -18.10
CA VAL A 273 15.11 -11.46 -18.70
C VAL A 273 13.78 -12.03 -19.16
N ILE A 274 13.67 -12.33 -20.46
CA ILE A 274 12.49 -12.93 -21.08
C ILE A 274 12.92 -14.28 -21.63
N VAL A 275 12.43 -15.37 -21.05
CA VAL A 275 12.58 -16.72 -21.62
C VAL A 275 11.27 -17.06 -22.30
N GLY A 276 11.27 -17.01 -23.64
CA GLY A 276 10.12 -17.34 -24.46
C GLY A 276 9.75 -18.81 -24.39
N SER A 277 8.61 -19.20 -24.96
CA SER A 277 8.07 -20.56 -24.85
C SER A 277 8.97 -21.64 -25.45
N THR A 278 9.77 -21.29 -26.47
CA THR A 278 10.80 -22.14 -27.06
C THR A 278 12.18 -21.97 -26.41
N GLY A 279 12.32 -20.99 -25.51
CA GLY A 279 13.56 -20.62 -24.86
C GLY A 279 14.06 -21.65 -23.86
N SER A 280 15.37 -21.89 -23.84
CA SER A 280 16.02 -22.76 -22.87
C SER A 280 17.31 -22.18 -22.29
N ILE A 281 17.41 -22.11 -20.97
CA ILE A 281 18.65 -21.81 -20.26
C ILE A 281 19.06 -23.07 -19.50
N GLN A 282 20.16 -23.70 -19.88
CA GLN A 282 20.47 -25.04 -19.37
C GLN A 282 21.93 -25.29 -19.01
N SER A 283 22.14 -26.00 -17.90
CA SER A 283 23.44 -26.50 -17.48
C SER A 283 23.31 -27.93 -16.95
N LYS A 284 23.14 -28.88 -17.87
CA LYS A 284 22.82 -30.27 -17.52
C LYS A 284 24.06 -31.17 -17.43
N GLY A 285 23.94 -32.20 -16.60
CA GLY A 285 24.85 -33.35 -16.58
C GLY A 285 24.55 -34.35 -17.70
N LEU A 286 25.44 -35.33 -17.85
CA LEU A 286 25.46 -36.28 -18.96
C LEU A 286 25.25 -37.71 -18.47
N ASN A 287 24.68 -38.53 -19.34
CA ASN A 287 24.26 -39.87 -18.96
C ASN A 287 25.45 -40.82 -18.76
N GLY A 288 25.36 -41.68 -17.75
CA GLY A 288 26.29 -42.79 -17.56
C GLY A 288 26.18 -43.81 -18.69
N GLY A 289 27.24 -44.60 -18.88
CA GLY A 289 27.27 -45.63 -19.91
C GLY A 289 26.38 -46.81 -19.57
N GLY A 290 25.68 -47.36 -20.55
CA GLY A 290 24.89 -48.58 -20.40
C GLY A 290 25.77 -49.84 -20.43
N ALA A 291 25.28 -50.92 -19.81
CA ALA A 291 25.81 -52.26 -20.01
C ALA A 291 25.06 -52.95 -21.16
N TYR A 292 25.79 -53.42 -22.18
CA TYR A 292 25.22 -54.16 -23.32
C TYR A 292 25.89 -55.53 -23.38
N SER A 293 25.09 -56.60 -23.33
CA SER A 293 25.51 -58.01 -23.54
C SER A 293 26.26 -58.72 -22.41
N CYS A 294 25.73 -58.68 -21.18
CA CYS A 294 26.14 -59.58 -20.10
C CYS A 294 24.90 -60.26 -19.48
N GLY A 295 25.07 -61.40 -18.82
CA GLY A 295 23.98 -62.10 -18.11
C GLY A 295 23.56 -61.36 -16.83
N TYR A 296 23.48 -62.08 -15.71
CA TYR A 296 22.98 -61.61 -14.40
C TYR A 296 23.75 -60.44 -13.74
N TYR A 297 24.77 -59.86 -14.38
CA TYR A 297 25.69 -58.85 -13.80
C TYR A 297 25.84 -57.57 -14.65
N CYS A 298 24.79 -57.12 -15.32
CA CYS A 298 24.84 -55.89 -16.11
C CYS A 298 24.55 -54.66 -15.26
N PHE A 299 25.61 -53.92 -14.93
CA PHE A 299 25.52 -52.69 -14.17
C PHE A 299 25.88 -51.48 -15.02
N GLY A 300 24.95 -50.52 -15.09
CA GLY A 300 25.16 -49.23 -15.73
C GLY A 300 26.04 -48.32 -14.88
N GLY A 301 26.75 -47.41 -15.53
CA GLY A 301 27.50 -46.36 -14.85
C GLY A 301 26.59 -45.21 -14.40
N GLY A 302 27.05 -44.44 -13.43
CA GLY A 302 26.35 -43.27 -12.91
C GLY A 302 26.39 -42.07 -13.86
N GLY A 303 25.31 -41.29 -13.87
CA GLY A 303 25.26 -40.00 -14.56
C GLY A 303 26.08 -38.93 -13.85
N SER A 304 26.51 -37.90 -14.58
CA SER A 304 27.23 -36.78 -13.97
C SER A 304 26.28 -35.82 -13.27
N GLY A 305 26.78 -35.06 -12.30
CA GLY A 305 26.05 -33.98 -11.67
C GLY A 305 25.65 -32.88 -12.66
N GLY A 306 24.51 -32.24 -12.39
CA GLY A 306 24.05 -31.04 -13.07
C GLY A 306 24.87 -29.80 -12.67
N GLY A 307 24.87 -28.78 -13.53
CA GLY A 307 25.58 -27.53 -13.29
C GLY A 307 24.77 -26.55 -12.45
N SER A 308 25.15 -25.29 -12.39
CA SER A 308 24.36 -24.27 -11.68
C SER A 308 23.96 -23.13 -12.59
N VAL A 309 22.72 -22.68 -12.47
CA VAL A 309 22.17 -21.56 -13.24
C VAL A 309 21.75 -20.46 -12.27
N ASN A 310 22.38 -19.30 -12.40
CA ASN A 310 22.20 -18.15 -11.52
C ASN A 310 21.78 -16.95 -12.37
N ILE A 311 20.52 -16.54 -12.29
CA ILE A 311 19.97 -15.44 -13.09
C ILE A 311 19.67 -14.25 -12.17
N PHE A 312 20.42 -13.19 -12.35
CA PHE A 312 20.24 -11.92 -11.65
C PHE A 312 19.57 -10.95 -12.63
N TYR A 313 18.46 -10.34 -12.22
CA TYR A 313 17.74 -9.37 -13.05
C TYR A 313 17.32 -8.14 -12.24
N GLN A 314 17.39 -6.95 -12.83
CA GLN A 314 16.98 -5.72 -12.13
C GLN A 314 15.44 -5.62 -12.06
N ASN A 315 14.80 -5.66 -13.23
CA ASN A 315 13.39 -5.30 -13.41
C ASN A 315 12.47 -6.52 -13.32
N THR A 316 12.51 -7.40 -14.33
CA THR A 316 11.55 -8.51 -14.44
C THR A 316 12.19 -9.74 -15.05
N LEU A 317 11.79 -10.90 -14.56
CA LEU A 317 12.01 -12.20 -15.20
C LEU A 317 10.66 -12.76 -15.63
N THR A 318 10.43 -12.85 -16.94
CA THR A 318 9.29 -13.58 -17.51
C THR A 318 9.80 -14.89 -18.07
N ASN A 319 9.29 -16.02 -17.57
CA ASN A 319 9.70 -17.34 -18.05
C ASN A 319 8.49 -18.15 -18.49
N SER A 320 8.40 -18.38 -19.80
CA SER A 320 7.45 -19.30 -20.44
C SER A 320 8.14 -20.53 -21.05
N GLY A 321 9.47 -20.61 -20.97
CA GLY A 321 10.30 -21.70 -21.46
C GLY A 321 10.92 -22.55 -20.35
N SER A 322 12.15 -23.04 -20.55
CA SER A 322 12.80 -23.98 -19.62
C SER A 322 14.11 -23.43 -19.03
N ILE A 323 14.24 -23.45 -17.71
CA ILE A 323 15.51 -23.23 -17.00
C ILE A 323 15.88 -24.52 -16.28
N ASN A 324 16.98 -25.17 -16.66
CA ASN A 324 17.23 -26.55 -16.26
C ASN A 324 18.70 -26.85 -15.93
N ALA A 325 18.94 -27.33 -14.71
CA ALA A 325 20.24 -27.72 -14.19
C ALA A 325 20.29 -29.21 -13.76
N SER A 326 19.55 -30.09 -14.42
CA SER A 326 19.43 -31.51 -14.04
C SER A 326 20.75 -32.27 -14.15
N GLY A 327 20.92 -33.29 -13.31
CA GLY A 327 21.96 -34.30 -13.50
C GLY A 327 21.70 -35.17 -14.71
N GLY A 328 22.72 -35.87 -15.16
CA GLY A 328 22.58 -36.88 -16.20
C GLY A 328 21.93 -38.15 -15.65
N ALA A 329 21.23 -38.89 -16.50
CA ALA A 329 20.64 -40.17 -16.12
C ALA A 329 21.71 -41.24 -15.89
N GLY A 330 21.38 -42.27 -15.13
CA GLY A 330 22.21 -43.47 -15.04
C GLY A 330 22.17 -44.28 -16.34
N GLY A 331 23.21 -45.08 -16.57
CA GLY A 331 23.24 -46.02 -17.68
C GLY A 331 22.29 -47.21 -17.46
N GLY A 332 21.81 -47.80 -18.56
CA GLY A 332 21.01 -49.03 -18.54
C GLY A 332 21.73 -50.16 -17.78
N GLY A 333 20.98 -50.88 -16.92
CA GLY A 333 21.53 -51.88 -15.98
C GLY A 333 21.60 -51.40 -14.53
N GLY A 334 20.78 -50.44 -14.09
CA GLY A 334 20.76 -50.01 -12.68
C GLY A 334 21.85 -48.99 -12.29
N GLY A 335 22.48 -48.33 -13.27
CA GLY A 335 23.17 -47.07 -12.99
C GLY A 335 22.17 -46.01 -12.53
N VAL A 336 22.60 -45.08 -11.69
CA VAL A 336 21.71 -44.04 -11.14
C VAL A 336 22.09 -42.65 -11.64
N ALA A 337 21.14 -41.73 -11.55
CA ALA A 337 21.34 -40.36 -12.01
C ALA A 337 22.36 -39.60 -11.15
N GLY A 338 23.00 -38.61 -11.76
CA GLY A 338 23.66 -37.55 -11.00
C GLY A 338 22.63 -36.65 -10.31
N GLY A 339 23.04 -36.02 -9.24
CA GLY A 339 22.24 -34.98 -8.59
C GLY A 339 22.05 -33.80 -9.53
N GLY A 340 20.87 -33.17 -9.48
CA GLY A 340 20.69 -31.86 -10.11
C GLY A 340 21.66 -30.86 -9.48
N GLY A 341 22.08 -29.83 -10.21
CA GLY A 341 22.56 -28.65 -9.53
C GLY A 341 21.42 -27.70 -9.22
N SER A 342 21.76 -26.45 -8.95
CA SER A 342 20.78 -25.46 -8.51
C SER A 342 20.39 -24.50 -9.63
N VAL A 343 19.12 -24.11 -9.63
CA VAL A 343 18.62 -22.96 -10.37
C VAL A 343 18.22 -21.92 -9.34
N ARG A 344 18.77 -20.71 -9.45
CA ARG A 344 18.30 -19.56 -8.68
C ARG A 344 18.15 -18.35 -9.57
N ASN A 345 17.12 -17.58 -9.30
CA ASN A 345 16.74 -16.39 -10.04
C ASN A 345 16.47 -15.21 -9.10
N PRO A 346 17.44 -14.81 -8.27
CA PRO A 346 17.27 -13.67 -7.38
C PRO A 346 17.15 -12.36 -8.18
N GLN A 347 16.16 -11.54 -7.82
CA GLN A 347 16.07 -10.19 -8.35
C GLN A 347 17.22 -9.35 -7.77
N SER A 348 18.05 -8.78 -8.65
CA SER A 348 19.14 -7.86 -8.35
C SER A 348 18.65 -6.43 -8.53
N ASN A 349 17.62 -6.05 -7.78
CA ASN A 349 17.07 -4.70 -7.83
C ASN A 349 17.99 -3.76 -7.04
N PRO A 350 18.60 -2.69 -7.59
CA PRO A 350 19.16 -1.62 -6.74
C PRO A 350 18.08 -1.03 -5.84
N TYR A 351 16.84 -1.08 -6.33
CA TYR A 351 15.65 -0.69 -5.64
C TYR A 351 15.26 -1.77 -4.61
N GLN A 352 15.95 -1.79 -3.47
CA GLN A 352 15.12 -1.65 -2.27
C GLN A 352 14.32 -0.38 -2.50
N PHE A 353 12.99 -0.48 -2.47
CA PHE A 353 12.16 0.71 -2.45
C PHE A 353 12.82 1.70 -1.50
N PRO A 354 13.24 2.90 -1.95
CA PRO A 354 13.58 3.93 -0.99
C PRO A 354 12.37 3.96 -0.08
N VAL A 355 12.58 3.83 1.23
CA VAL A 355 11.52 3.80 2.22
C VAL A 355 10.52 4.89 1.84
N ILE A 356 9.41 4.52 1.21
CA ILE A 356 8.33 5.46 0.95
C ILE A 356 7.61 5.47 2.27
N SER A 357 8.12 6.26 3.20
CA SER A 357 7.30 6.69 4.31
C SER A 357 6.27 7.64 3.70
N ALA A 358 5.14 7.10 3.27
CA ALA A 358 3.95 7.92 3.13
C ALA A 358 3.57 8.32 4.56
N ASN A 359 4.07 9.47 5.01
CA ASN A 359 3.33 10.18 6.02
C ASN A 359 2.09 10.65 5.28
N VAL A 360 0.94 10.06 5.59
CA VAL A 360 -0.36 10.57 5.14
C VAL A 360 -0.95 11.29 6.34
N PRO A 361 -0.41 12.45 6.77
CA PRO A 361 -1.20 13.31 7.63
C PRO A 361 -2.41 13.70 6.79
N TYR A 362 -3.58 13.26 7.24
CA TYR A 362 -4.83 13.84 6.79
C TYR A 362 -4.76 15.31 7.25
N ASP A 363 -4.41 16.22 6.34
CA ASP A 363 -4.43 17.65 6.61
C ASP A 363 -5.84 18.13 6.32
N VAL A 364 -6.59 18.09 7.40
CA VAL A 364 -8.02 18.30 7.39
C VAL A 364 -8.33 19.74 6.98
N ASN A 365 -7.38 20.66 7.25
CA ASN A 365 -7.51 22.10 7.06
C ASN A 365 -7.50 22.48 5.58
N GLU A 366 -6.79 21.72 4.75
CA GLU A 366 -6.68 21.93 3.30
C GLU A 366 -7.56 20.95 2.49
N GLN A 367 -8.21 19.98 3.14
CA GLN A 367 -8.95 18.88 2.48
C GLN A 367 -8.06 18.03 1.57
N THR A 368 -6.79 17.92 1.94
CA THR A 368 -5.76 17.28 1.12
C THR A 368 -5.08 16.16 1.87
N ALA A 369 -4.94 15.01 1.20
CA ALA A 369 -3.94 14.03 1.60
C ALA A 369 -2.63 14.50 0.99
N LYS A 370 -1.72 14.99 1.85
CA LYS A 370 -0.34 15.27 1.44
C LYS A 370 0.38 13.94 1.45
N ILE A 371 0.66 13.43 0.26
CA ILE A 371 1.49 12.25 0.10
C ILE A 371 2.86 12.77 -0.27
N ASP A 372 3.77 12.77 0.71
CA ASP A 372 5.17 13.04 0.45
C ASP A 372 5.80 11.80 -0.20
N VAL A 373 5.97 11.86 -1.52
CA VAL A 373 6.68 10.84 -2.29
C VAL A 373 8.11 11.29 -2.47
N THR A 374 9.05 10.56 -1.89
CA THR A 374 10.47 10.77 -2.17
C THR A 374 10.85 9.93 -3.38
N ILE A 375 11.23 10.58 -4.48
CA ILE A 375 11.69 9.92 -5.70
C ILE A 375 13.22 10.02 -5.74
N SER A 376 13.91 8.88 -5.65
CA SER A 376 15.37 8.80 -5.82
C SER A 376 15.74 8.63 -7.30
N GLU A 377 16.98 8.98 -7.66
CA GLU A 377 17.48 9.08 -9.04
C GLU A 377 17.34 7.81 -9.90
N ASP A 378 17.13 6.64 -9.29
CA ASP A 378 17.01 5.40 -10.05
C ASP A 378 15.68 5.32 -10.83
N TYR A 379 14.62 6.04 -10.44
CA TYR A 379 13.37 6.06 -11.20
C TYR A 379 13.55 6.90 -12.49
N GLY A 380 13.90 6.19 -13.57
CA GLY A 380 14.43 6.73 -14.83
C GLY A 380 13.84 8.05 -15.33
N LYS A 381 14.69 8.84 -16.00
CA LYS A 381 14.34 10.10 -16.68
C LYS A 381 13.15 9.90 -17.63
N GLY A 382 11.95 10.20 -17.16
CA GLY A 382 10.70 10.08 -17.89
C GLY A 382 9.52 10.51 -17.03
N ASN A 383 8.37 10.77 -17.66
CA ASN A 383 7.16 11.10 -16.93
C ASN A 383 6.75 9.90 -16.06
N SER A 384 6.57 10.14 -14.76
CA SER A 384 6.07 9.15 -13.81
C SER A 384 4.62 9.45 -13.50
N THR A 385 3.77 8.44 -13.41
CA THR A 385 2.35 8.60 -13.10
C THR A 385 2.09 8.05 -11.71
N ILE A 386 1.55 8.86 -10.81
CA ILE A 386 1.02 8.36 -9.54
C ILE A 386 -0.43 7.96 -9.81
N LEU A 387 -0.74 6.68 -9.62
CA LEU A 387 -2.07 6.11 -9.72
C LEU A 387 -2.65 5.92 -8.32
N LEU A 388 -3.87 6.39 -8.13
CA LEU A 388 -4.71 6.11 -6.98
C LEU A 388 -5.81 5.17 -7.43
N GLU A 389 -5.88 4.01 -6.78
CA GLU A 389 -6.85 2.95 -7.06
C GLU A 389 -7.72 2.73 -5.82
N TRP A 390 -9.02 2.52 -5.99
CA TRP A 390 -9.95 2.28 -4.87
C TRP A 390 -10.78 1.01 -5.08
N GLY A 391 -11.04 0.24 -4.02
CA GLY A 391 -11.74 -1.05 -4.15
C GLY A 391 -12.32 -1.58 -2.85
N ASN A 392 -13.26 -2.53 -2.96
CA ASN A 392 -13.85 -3.23 -1.80
C ASN A 392 -13.10 -4.52 -1.45
N ASP A 393 -12.50 -5.20 -2.44
CA ASP A 393 -11.86 -6.51 -2.27
C ASP A 393 -10.61 -6.70 -3.18
N MET A 394 -9.85 -5.62 -3.44
CA MET A 394 -8.61 -5.67 -4.22
C MET A 394 -8.72 -6.30 -5.63
N VAL A 395 -9.90 -6.28 -6.25
CA VAL A 395 -10.11 -6.73 -7.64
C VAL A 395 -11.06 -5.73 -8.31
N GLU A 396 -10.48 -4.94 -9.21
CA GLU A 396 -11.09 -3.97 -10.14
C GLU A 396 -11.84 -2.76 -9.54
N ASP A 397 -11.32 -1.54 -9.81
CA ASP A 397 -12.08 -0.39 -10.34
C ASP A 397 -11.29 0.94 -10.29
N TYR A 398 -11.47 1.73 -11.37
CA TYR A 398 -11.16 3.15 -11.67
C TYR A 398 -10.00 3.89 -10.98
N THR A 399 -9.21 4.59 -11.80
CA THR A 399 -7.96 5.27 -11.46
C THR A 399 -8.13 6.80 -11.41
N TYR A 400 -7.72 7.45 -10.33
CA TYR A 400 -7.30 8.85 -10.39
C TYR A 400 -5.79 8.89 -10.62
N SER A 401 -5.35 9.53 -11.70
CA SER A 401 -3.93 9.57 -12.07
C SER A 401 -3.44 11.01 -12.15
N THR A 402 -2.32 11.32 -11.50
CA THR A 402 -1.55 12.54 -11.79
C THR A 402 -0.25 12.20 -12.47
N ILE A 403 0.18 13.04 -13.41
CA ILE A 403 1.43 12.87 -14.15
C ILE A 403 2.47 13.80 -13.54
N LEU A 404 3.49 13.23 -12.89
CA LEU A 404 4.72 13.92 -12.53
C LEU A 404 5.62 14.00 -13.77
N THR A 405 5.69 15.19 -14.36
CA THR A 405 6.47 15.46 -15.58
C THR A 405 7.84 16.03 -15.20
N ASN A 406 8.93 15.35 -15.56
CA ASN A 406 10.33 15.85 -15.54
C ASN A 406 10.71 16.72 -14.33
N LYS A 407 10.88 16.12 -13.15
CA LYS A 407 11.47 16.84 -12.01
C LYS A 407 12.67 16.08 -11.41
N ALA A 408 13.68 16.82 -10.96
CA ALA A 408 14.98 16.33 -10.44
C ALA A 408 14.87 15.72 -9.04
N GLU A 409 15.81 14.91 -8.54
CA GLU A 409 15.73 14.28 -7.21
C GLU A 409 15.17 15.21 -6.09
N GLY A 410 14.20 14.73 -5.30
CA GLY A 410 13.56 15.54 -4.25
C GLY A 410 12.33 14.93 -3.58
N ILE A 411 11.84 15.61 -2.53
CA ILE A 411 10.54 15.32 -1.92
C ILE A 411 9.46 15.97 -2.79
N TYR A 412 8.52 15.15 -3.25
CA TYR A 412 7.36 15.60 -4.00
C TYR A 412 6.12 15.44 -3.15
N THR A 413 5.59 16.56 -2.69
CA THR A 413 4.27 16.58 -2.08
C THR A 413 3.24 16.55 -3.20
N MET A 414 2.55 15.43 -3.34
CA MET A 414 1.30 15.40 -4.07
C MET A 414 0.21 15.87 -3.12
N THR A 415 -0.43 16.97 -3.48
CA THR A 415 -1.64 17.45 -2.84
C THR A 415 -2.82 16.86 -3.61
N MET A 416 -3.55 15.94 -2.97
CA MET A 416 -4.86 15.53 -3.50
C MET A 416 -5.90 16.56 -3.11
N ASP A 417 -6.31 17.42 -4.03
CA ASP A 417 -7.48 18.28 -3.82
C ASP A 417 -8.77 17.42 -4.00
N HIS A 418 -9.81 17.70 -3.21
CA HIS A 418 -11.13 17.03 -3.30
C HIS A 418 -11.18 15.54 -2.89
N LEU A 419 -10.66 15.15 -1.71
CA LEU A 419 -10.93 13.82 -1.14
C LEU A 419 -12.43 13.51 -0.95
N ASP A 420 -13.26 14.55 -0.95
CA ASP A 420 -14.71 14.47 -0.94
C ASP A 420 -15.32 13.93 -2.25
N ASP A 421 -14.54 13.59 -3.27
CA ASP A 421 -15.06 12.89 -4.46
C ASP A 421 -14.87 11.35 -4.37
N LEU A 422 -14.19 10.87 -3.32
CA LEU A 422 -13.89 9.45 -3.17
C LEU A 422 -15.14 8.65 -2.75
N PRO A 423 -15.39 7.45 -3.31
CA PRO A 423 -16.65 6.74 -3.09
C PRO A 423 -16.82 6.23 -1.65
N LEU A 424 -17.93 6.62 -1.01
CA LEU A 424 -18.34 6.19 0.34
C LEU A 424 -18.49 4.67 0.52
N SER A 425 -18.66 3.93 -0.57
CA SER A 425 -18.80 2.47 -0.54
C SER A 425 -17.48 1.75 -0.29
N LYS A 426 -16.33 2.45 -0.39
CA LYS A 426 -14.99 1.85 -0.29
C LYS A 426 -14.37 2.10 1.08
N THR A 427 -13.46 1.20 1.47
CA THR A 427 -12.82 1.18 2.80
C THR A 427 -11.32 1.41 2.72
N TYR A 428 -10.72 1.21 1.55
CA TYR A 428 -9.28 1.29 1.36
C TYR A 428 -8.93 1.99 0.04
N TYR A 429 -8.00 2.93 0.12
CA TYR A 429 -7.38 3.59 -1.02
C TYR A 429 -5.94 3.11 -1.15
N ARG A 430 -5.55 2.74 -2.37
CA ARG A 430 -4.19 2.32 -2.73
C ARG A 430 -3.50 3.43 -3.50
N ILE A 431 -2.25 3.70 -3.13
CA ILE A 431 -1.34 4.55 -3.89
C ILE A 431 -0.32 3.66 -4.57
N THR A 432 -0.20 3.78 -5.89
CA THR A 432 0.78 3.09 -6.73
C THR A 432 1.52 4.12 -7.57
N VAL A 433 2.84 4.04 -7.66
CA VAL A 433 3.62 4.87 -8.60
C VAL A 433 3.99 3.98 -9.78
N THR A 434 3.70 4.44 -10.99
CA THR A 434 3.98 3.70 -12.22
C THR A 434 4.77 4.57 -13.18
N ASN A 435 5.91 4.08 -13.68
CA ASN A 435 6.63 4.79 -14.72
C ASN A 435 6.06 4.46 -16.11
N ASN A 436 6.32 5.32 -17.08
CA ASN A 436 5.94 5.11 -18.48
C ASN A 436 6.65 3.92 -19.16
N GLU A 437 7.56 3.23 -18.46
CA GLU A 437 8.24 2.01 -18.92
C GLU A 437 7.57 0.72 -18.38
N GLY A 438 6.40 0.84 -17.73
CA GLY A 438 5.59 -0.30 -17.28
C GLY A 438 5.97 -0.89 -15.92
N GLY A 439 6.85 -0.23 -15.16
CA GLY A 439 7.18 -0.61 -13.79
C GLY A 439 6.22 0.02 -12.77
N SER A 440 5.48 -0.79 -12.04
CA SER A 440 4.60 -0.38 -10.93
C SER A 440 5.27 -0.63 -9.57
N SER A 441 5.16 0.30 -8.63
CA SER A 441 5.50 0.06 -7.23
C SER A 441 4.56 -1.01 -6.59
N PRO A 442 4.97 -1.72 -5.53
CA PRO A 442 4.04 -2.38 -4.61
C PRO A 442 3.22 -1.32 -3.88
N LEU A 443 2.18 -1.77 -3.16
CA LEU A 443 1.31 -0.93 -2.33
C LEU A 443 2.15 0.02 -1.45
N ILE A 444 2.10 1.32 -1.75
CA ILE A 444 2.93 2.34 -1.09
C ILE A 444 2.34 2.77 0.27
N GLY A 445 1.03 2.65 0.41
CA GLY A 445 0.30 2.92 1.63
C GLY A 445 -1.17 2.56 1.48
N ASN A 446 -1.84 2.41 2.62
CA ASN A 446 -3.29 2.46 2.69
C ASN A 446 -3.67 3.62 3.63
N PHE A 447 -4.75 4.32 3.31
CA PHE A 447 -5.37 5.23 4.25
C PHE A 447 -6.88 5.01 4.24
N GLN A 448 -7.51 5.28 5.38
CA GLN A 448 -8.95 5.24 5.52
C GLN A 448 -9.45 6.67 5.62
N VAL A 449 -10.39 7.04 4.75
CA VAL A 449 -11.16 8.27 4.96
C VAL A 449 -12.13 7.99 6.10
N GLN A 450 -11.97 8.71 7.20
CA GLN A 450 -12.87 8.57 8.33
C GLN A 450 -14.26 9.11 7.94
N LYS A 451 -15.24 8.21 7.87
CA LYS A 451 -16.60 8.50 7.40
C LYS A 451 -17.35 9.35 8.43
N SER A 452 -17.78 10.54 8.05
CA SER A 452 -18.52 11.47 8.92
C SER A 452 -19.69 12.10 8.18
N LEU A 453 -20.60 12.77 8.90
CA LEU A 453 -21.72 13.45 8.28
C LEU A 453 -21.26 14.60 7.36
N LEU A 454 -20.25 15.38 7.77
CA LEU A 454 -19.72 16.49 6.96
C LEU A 454 -19.10 15.99 5.64
N THR A 455 -18.25 14.97 5.71
CA THR A 455 -17.62 14.35 4.51
C THR A 455 -18.68 13.79 3.56
N GLY A 456 -19.69 13.11 4.10
CA GLY A 456 -20.83 12.62 3.33
C GLY A 456 -21.65 13.72 2.65
N VAL A 457 -21.90 14.85 3.31
CA VAL A 457 -22.61 15.99 2.70
C VAL A 457 -21.80 16.59 1.55
N ARG A 458 -20.47 16.62 1.67
CA ARG A 458 -19.62 17.13 0.61
C ARG A 458 -19.64 16.26 -0.63
N GLN A 459 -19.61 14.94 -0.44
CA GLN A 459 -19.70 13.93 -1.51
C GLN A 459 -21.03 13.96 -2.29
N LEU A 460 -22.08 14.56 -1.72
CA LEU A 460 -23.34 14.71 -2.44
C LEU A 460 -23.33 15.87 -3.45
N ASN A 461 -22.29 16.70 -3.48
CA ASN A 461 -22.19 17.79 -4.45
C ASN A 461 -22.35 17.28 -5.87
N ASN A 462 -23.17 17.96 -6.67
CA ASN A 462 -23.41 17.64 -8.07
C ASN A 462 -23.97 16.22 -8.32
N THR A 463 -24.44 15.51 -7.28
CA THR A 463 -25.10 14.20 -7.43
C THR A 463 -26.60 14.29 -7.75
N GLY A 464 -27.12 15.51 -7.88
CA GLY A 464 -28.53 15.82 -8.09
C GLY A 464 -29.37 15.70 -6.81
N ASN A 465 -30.43 16.51 -6.76
CA ASN A 465 -31.35 16.56 -5.62
C ASN A 465 -32.14 15.26 -5.46
N GLY A 466 -32.55 14.96 -4.23
CA GLY A 466 -33.45 13.85 -3.92
C GLY A 466 -33.02 13.01 -2.73
N ASP A 467 -33.57 11.80 -2.66
CA ASP A 467 -33.37 10.86 -1.56
C ASP A 467 -32.00 10.19 -1.69
N LYS A 468 -31.15 10.34 -0.66
CA LYS A 468 -29.78 9.80 -0.62
C LYS A 468 -29.51 9.17 0.74
N SER A 469 -28.29 8.66 0.91
CA SER A 469 -27.82 8.14 2.19
C SER A 469 -26.37 8.53 2.42
N ILE A 470 -26.05 8.89 3.65
CA ILE A 470 -24.70 9.21 4.11
C ILE A 470 -24.27 8.14 5.10
N VAL A 471 -23.16 7.45 4.81
CA VAL A 471 -22.55 6.49 5.72
C VAL A 471 -21.55 7.22 6.61
N THR A 472 -21.67 7.05 7.93
CA THR A 472 -20.74 7.56 8.93
C THR A 472 -20.06 6.40 9.66
N ALA A 473 -19.10 6.68 10.54
CA ALA A 473 -18.41 5.67 11.35
C ALA A 473 -19.37 4.81 12.19
N TYR A 474 -20.53 5.35 12.61
CA TYR A 474 -21.43 4.68 13.55
C TYR A 474 -22.81 4.36 12.97
N ALA A 475 -23.23 5.03 11.90
CA ALA A 475 -24.58 4.93 11.38
C ALA A 475 -24.67 5.25 9.88
N THR A 476 -25.70 4.72 9.23
CA THR A 476 -26.13 5.11 7.88
C THR A 476 -27.32 6.05 7.99
N ILE A 477 -27.12 7.32 7.66
CA ILE A 477 -28.10 8.39 7.83
C ILE A 477 -28.87 8.56 6.52
N PRO A 478 -30.19 8.33 6.49
CA PRO A 478 -31.01 8.62 5.31
C PRO A 478 -31.21 10.13 5.19
N VAL A 479 -30.94 10.70 4.01
CA VAL A 479 -31.01 12.14 3.78
C VAL A 479 -31.89 12.51 2.58
N GLU A 480 -32.47 13.68 2.65
CA GLU A 480 -33.03 14.41 1.53
C GLU A 480 -32.05 15.50 1.15
N TYR A 481 -31.44 15.41 -0.03
CA TYR A 481 -30.43 16.34 -0.49
C TYR A 481 -31.02 17.39 -1.43
N VAL A 482 -30.73 18.66 -1.13
CA VAL A 482 -31.13 19.82 -1.94
C VAL A 482 -29.90 20.71 -2.16
N GLN A 483 -29.45 20.83 -3.39
CA GLN A 483 -28.40 21.72 -3.84
C GLN A 483 -29.01 22.96 -4.50
N VAL A 484 -28.42 24.11 -4.20
CA VAL A 484 -28.69 25.40 -4.82
C VAL A 484 -27.37 25.99 -5.31
N ASP A 485 -27.31 26.30 -6.60
CA ASP A 485 -26.08 26.81 -7.22
C ASP A 485 -25.98 28.33 -7.13
N GLY A 486 -24.78 28.82 -6.85
CA GLY A 486 -24.45 30.25 -6.80
C GLY A 486 -24.93 30.97 -5.54
N ASP A 487 -24.68 32.28 -5.53
CA ASP A 487 -25.06 33.17 -4.43
C ASP A 487 -26.58 33.27 -4.33
N THR A 488 -27.11 33.00 -3.14
CA THR A 488 -28.55 32.93 -2.87
C THR A 488 -28.95 33.95 -1.82
N THR A 489 -30.03 34.70 -2.10
CA THR A 489 -30.69 35.57 -1.12
C THR A 489 -32.15 35.21 -1.01
N TYR A 490 -32.61 34.89 0.20
CA TYR A 490 -34.04 34.73 0.47
C TYR A 490 -34.60 36.04 1.04
N SER A 491 -35.54 36.64 0.31
CA SER A 491 -36.34 37.80 0.71
C SER A 491 -37.78 37.44 1.12
N SER A 492 -38.14 36.16 1.02
CA SER A 492 -39.41 35.58 1.47
C SER A 492 -39.17 34.16 1.96
N ASN A 493 -40.07 33.62 2.79
CA ASN A 493 -39.96 32.26 3.35
C ASN A 493 -39.86 31.22 2.22
N PRO A 494 -38.72 30.52 2.07
CA PRO A 494 -38.59 29.50 1.05
C PRO A 494 -39.26 28.19 1.46
N VAL A 495 -39.67 27.44 0.45
CA VAL A 495 -40.14 26.06 0.58
C VAL A 495 -38.92 25.15 0.37
N ILE A 496 -38.46 24.48 1.44
CA ILE A 496 -37.29 23.60 1.35
C ILE A 496 -37.55 22.23 1.98
N GLY A 497 -37.12 21.20 1.26
CA GLY A 497 -37.41 19.80 1.53
C GLY A 497 -38.84 19.43 1.16
N ASN A 498 -39.14 18.15 1.20
CA ASN A 498 -40.44 17.58 0.92
C ASN A 498 -41.29 17.44 2.19
N THR A 499 -42.55 17.08 1.99
CA THR A 499 -43.54 16.90 3.06
C THR A 499 -43.42 15.57 3.81
N THR A 500 -42.52 14.67 3.42
CA THR A 500 -42.31 13.39 4.11
C THR A 500 -41.63 13.64 5.46
N ALA A 501 -42.38 13.42 6.53
CA ALA A 501 -41.90 13.60 7.89
C ALA A 501 -41.04 12.42 8.37
N ASP A 502 -40.07 12.70 9.23
CA ASP A 502 -39.33 11.76 10.10
C ASP A 502 -38.46 10.68 9.39
N ALA A 503 -38.64 10.46 8.09
CA ALA A 503 -37.93 9.44 7.34
C ALA A 503 -36.45 9.78 7.12
N ARG A 504 -36.12 11.07 6.96
CA ARG A 504 -34.83 11.56 6.47
C ARG A 504 -34.38 12.84 7.18
N MET A 505 -33.07 13.07 7.22
CA MET A 505 -32.48 14.37 7.52
C MET A 505 -32.55 15.26 6.28
N LEU A 506 -32.92 16.54 6.42
CA LEU A 506 -32.78 17.49 5.32
C LEU A 506 -31.33 17.97 5.23
N VAL A 507 -30.70 17.82 4.08
CA VAL A 507 -29.37 18.37 3.78
C VAL A 507 -29.54 19.42 2.69
N THR A 508 -29.20 20.66 2.99
CA THR A 508 -29.18 21.76 2.02
C THR A 508 -27.75 22.20 1.76
N ARG A 509 -27.32 22.23 0.49
CA ARG A 509 -26.03 22.76 0.07
C ARG A 509 -26.21 24.00 -0.79
N TYR A 510 -25.47 25.05 -0.50
CA TYR A 510 -25.42 26.29 -1.28
C TYR A 510 -24.02 26.46 -1.84
N ASN A 511 -23.88 26.38 -3.16
CA ASN A 511 -22.60 26.53 -3.87
C ASN A 511 -22.28 28.02 -4.10
N GLY A 512 -22.25 28.79 -3.00
CA GLY A 512 -22.06 30.22 -2.99
C GLY A 512 -22.33 30.82 -1.61
N ASN A 513 -22.52 32.13 -1.56
CA ASN A 513 -22.94 32.85 -0.36
C ASN A 513 -24.46 32.66 -0.12
N LEU A 514 -24.88 32.66 1.14
CA LEU A 514 -26.29 32.60 1.52
C LEU A 514 -26.67 33.78 2.41
N THR A 515 -27.67 34.55 2.00
CA THR A 515 -28.27 35.62 2.82
C THR A 515 -29.73 35.33 3.13
N ILE A 516 -30.07 35.32 4.43
CA ILE A 516 -31.45 35.24 4.92
C ILE A 516 -31.87 36.63 5.40
N ASN A 517 -32.75 37.30 4.66
CA ASN A 517 -33.18 38.65 5.02
C ASN A 517 -34.06 38.67 6.28
N SER A 518 -34.18 39.84 6.89
CA SER A 518 -35.07 40.02 8.03
C SER A 518 -36.52 39.71 7.68
N GLY A 519 -37.24 39.10 8.62
CA GLY A 519 -38.60 38.59 8.41
C GLY A 519 -38.69 37.25 7.68
N VAL A 520 -37.58 36.72 7.15
CA VAL A 520 -37.56 35.40 6.49
C VAL A 520 -37.28 34.28 7.48
N THR A 521 -38.03 33.19 7.41
CA THR A 521 -37.81 31.96 8.16
C THR A 521 -37.43 30.82 7.23
N LEU A 522 -36.22 30.30 7.41
CA LEU A 522 -35.68 29.12 6.77
C LEU A 522 -35.85 27.92 7.69
N THR A 523 -36.75 27.01 7.33
CA THR A 523 -37.07 25.81 8.11
C THR A 523 -37.54 24.69 7.18
N PRO A 524 -37.34 23.40 7.52
CA PRO A 524 -37.90 22.32 6.71
C PRO A 524 -39.43 22.36 6.63
N GLN A 525 -39.99 21.97 5.49
CA GLN A 525 -41.45 21.91 5.31
C GLN A 525 -42.17 21.02 6.33
N ALA A 526 -41.58 19.87 6.65
CA ALA A 526 -42.09 18.87 7.59
C ALA A 526 -41.06 18.60 8.70
N ARG A 527 -41.43 17.80 9.72
CA ARG A 527 -40.43 17.31 10.69
C ARG A 527 -39.39 16.45 9.97
N LYS A 528 -38.13 16.54 10.37
CA LYS A 528 -37.02 15.78 9.78
C LYS A 528 -36.17 15.19 10.89
N ARG A 529 -35.36 14.18 10.58
CA ARG A 529 -34.34 13.67 11.53
C ARG A 529 -33.36 14.77 11.94
N GLY A 530 -33.15 15.76 11.07
CA GLY A 530 -32.43 16.97 11.38
C GLY A 530 -32.41 17.87 10.15
N MET A 531 -31.76 19.01 10.29
CA MET A 531 -31.37 19.87 9.16
C MET A 531 -29.86 20.06 9.20
N PHE A 532 -29.18 19.71 8.11
CA PHE A 532 -27.79 20.05 7.85
C PHE A 532 -27.74 21.11 6.75
N MET A 533 -27.12 22.24 7.03
CA MET A 533 -26.90 23.31 6.06
C MET A 533 -25.40 23.44 5.77
N TYR A 534 -25.03 23.32 4.50
CA TYR A 534 -23.67 23.51 4.01
C TYR A 534 -23.66 24.74 3.09
N VAL A 535 -22.84 25.73 3.39
CA VAL A 535 -22.67 26.94 2.56
C VAL A 535 -21.21 27.03 2.16
N ASP A 536 -20.92 26.95 0.86
CA ASP A 536 -19.54 27.01 0.35
C ASP A 536 -18.88 28.38 0.62
N GLY A 537 -19.69 29.44 0.72
CA GLY A 537 -19.27 30.82 0.99
C GLY A 537 -19.65 31.35 2.38
N ALA A 538 -19.96 32.64 2.45
CA ALA A 538 -20.40 33.31 3.65
C ALA A 538 -21.91 33.13 3.89
N LEU A 539 -22.30 32.92 5.15
CA LEU A 539 -23.68 32.86 5.60
C LEU A 539 -24.03 34.12 6.41
N THR A 540 -24.98 34.91 5.90
CA THR A 540 -25.55 36.07 6.60
C THR A 540 -26.98 35.78 7.04
N VAL A 541 -27.23 35.81 8.35
CA VAL A 541 -28.53 35.53 8.95
C VAL A 541 -29.09 36.80 9.58
N ASN A 542 -30.00 37.48 8.88
CA ASN A 542 -30.79 38.61 9.40
C ASN A 542 -32.25 38.20 9.69
N GLY A 543 -32.67 37.03 9.20
CA GLY A 543 -33.95 36.38 9.51
C GLY A 543 -33.79 35.24 10.52
N THR A 544 -34.54 34.17 10.35
CA THR A 544 -34.56 32.99 11.23
C THR A 544 -34.15 31.73 10.49
N ILE A 545 -33.23 30.94 11.05
CA ILE A 545 -33.01 29.53 10.69
C ILE A 545 -33.54 28.67 11.85
N SER A 546 -34.44 27.72 11.58
CA SER A 546 -35.13 27.02 12.67
C SER A 546 -35.35 25.53 12.48
N MET A 547 -35.06 24.79 13.56
CA MET A 547 -35.53 23.42 13.84
C MET A 547 -36.43 23.35 15.09
N THR A 548 -36.93 24.49 15.55
CA THR A 548 -37.93 24.59 16.63
C THR A 548 -39.19 23.85 16.21
N ALA A 549 -39.71 22.98 17.08
CA ALA A 549 -40.89 22.15 16.79
C ALA A 549 -40.76 21.25 15.54
N ARG A 550 -39.54 21.00 15.05
CA ARG A 550 -39.27 20.19 13.85
C ARG A 550 -38.45 18.92 14.10
N GLY A 551 -38.17 18.60 15.37
CA GLY A 551 -37.54 17.33 15.74
C GLY A 551 -38.37 16.12 15.32
N ALA A 552 -37.70 15.02 14.97
CA ALA A 552 -38.37 13.82 14.50
C ALA A 552 -39.27 13.18 15.57
N ALA A 553 -40.34 12.53 15.14
CA ALA A 553 -41.26 11.80 16.02
C ALA A 553 -41.08 10.29 15.92
N ASN A 554 -40.97 9.61 17.06
CA ASN A 554 -40.84 8.15 17.16
C ASN A 554 -39.62 7.59 16.39
N VAL A 555 -38.55 8.37 16.30
CA VAL A 555 -37.29 7.95 15.65
C VAL A 555 -36.21 7.83 16.71
N ALA A 556 -35.72 6.60 16.91
CA ALA A 556 -34.55 6.36 17.75
C ALA A 556 -33.35 7.17 17.22
N GLY A 557 -32.55 7.72 18.13
CA GLY A 557 -31.37 8.48 17.74
C GLY A 557 -30.25 7.59 17.25
N ASP A 558 -29.43 8.15 16.36
CA ASP A 558 -28.16 7.58 15.93
C ASP A 558 -27.02 8.32 16.60
N ARG A 559 -25.88 7.67 16.80
CA ARG A 559 -24.65 8.37 17.15
C ARG A 559 -24.10 9.02 15.89
N ILE A 560 -24.05 10.34 15.84
CA ILE A 560 -23.68 11.08 14.63
C ILE A 560 -22.28 11.65 14.82
N LEU A 561 -21.35 11.26 13.96
CA LEU A 561 -20.00 11.81 13.92
C LEU A 561 -19.92 12.96 12.91
N VAL A 562 -19.45 14.11 13.35
CA VAL A 562 -19.05 15.24 12.50
C VAL A 562 -17.55 15.45 12.71
N LEU A 563 -16.77 15.36 11.64
CA LEU A 563 -15.35 15.73 11.67
C LEU A 563 -15.26 17.18 11.22
N ALA A 564 -14.66 18.04 12.04
CA ALA A 564 -14.34 19.40 11.65
C ALA A 564 -13.21 19.41 10.60
N ASP A 565 -12.98 20.56 9.98
CA ASP A 565 -11.86 20.78 9.07
C ASP A 565 -10.51 20.72 9.78
N SER A 566 -10.41 20.60 11.09
CA SER A 566 -9.15 20.39 11.81
C SER A 566 -8.89 18.91 12.10
N GLY A 567 -9.85 18.04 11.79
CA GLY A 567 -9.82 16.61 12.15
C GLY A 567 -10.40 16.31 13.51
N THR A 568 -10.69 17.34 14.29
CA THR A 568 -11.34 17.18 15.58
C THR A 568 -12.71 16.54 15.40
N SER A 569 -12.93 15.45 16.14
CA SER A 569 -14.18 14.71 16.13
C SER A 569 -15.20 15.33 17.08
N TYR A 570 -16.38 15.64 16.55
CA TYR A 570 -17.53 16.06 17.32
C TYR A 570 -18.63 15.02 17.17
N GLU A 571 -19.00 14.41 18.29
CA GLU A 571 -20.12 13.49 18.34
C GLU A 571 -21.38 14.21 18.80
N ILE A 572 -22.52 13.75 18.28
CA ILE A 572 -23.85 13.99 18.81
C ILE A 572 -24.36 12.63 19.30
N PRO A 573 -24.69 12.50 20.60
CA PRO A 573 -25.08 11.22 21.17
C PRO A 573 -26.46 10.78 20.69
N ALA A 574 -26.63 9.47 20.52
CA ALA A 574 -27.91 8.85 20.14
C ALA A 574 -29.03 9.15 21.15
N VAL A 575 -28.68 9.23 22.44
CA VAL A 575 -29.60 9.55 23.55
C VAL A 575 -29.23 10.93 24.07
N GLY A 576 -30.22 11.83 24.14
CA GLY A 576 -30.06 13.16 24.69
C GLY A 576 -30.21 13.19 26.21
N GLY A 577 -30.54 14.37 26.74
CA GLY A 577 -30.81 14.55 28.17
C GLY A 577 -31.95 13.65 28.66
N ALA A 578 -31.81 13.15 29.89
CA ALA A 578 -32.82 12.31 30.53
C ALA A 578 -34.15 13.07 30.70
N GLY A 579 -35.28 12.35 30.66
CA GLY A 579 -36.58 12.95 30.97
C GLY A 579 -36.70 13.33 32.45
N GLY A 580 -37.51 14.34 32.74
CA GLY A 580 -37.87 14.72 34.10
C GLY A 580 -38.57 13.56 34.81
N THR A 581 -38.21 13.34 36.07
CA THR A 581 -38.74 12.26 36.92
C THR A 581 -39.78 12.79 37.91
N THR A 582 -40.23 11.91 38.80
CA THR A 582 -41.14 12.24 39.91
C THR A 582 -40.49 13.10 41.00
N THR A 583 -39.16 13.15 41.04
CA THR A 583 -38.36 13.89 42.03
C THR A 583 -37.55 15.03 41.41
N SER A 584 -37.29 14.98 40.10
CA SER A 584 -36.62 16.02 39.32
C SER A 584 -37.51 16.45 38.16
N TYR A 585 -38.28 17.52 38.36
CA TYR A 585 -39.33 17.90 37.42
C TYR A 585 -38.83 18.45 36.08
N VAL A 586 -37.65 19.06 36.08
CA VAL A 586 -37.02 19.61 34.89
C VAL A 586 -36.34 18.47 34.11
N GLY A 587 -36.49 18.48 32.79
CA GLY A 587 -35.76 17.57 31.91
C GLY A 587 -34.24 17.79 32.01
N GLY A 588 -33.47 16.72 31.92
CA GLY A 588 -32.02 16.80 31.85
C GLY A 588 -31.55 17.59 30.62
N MET A 589 -30.51 18.39 30.79
CA MET A 589 -29.92 19.11 29.66
C MET A 589 -29.25 18.16 28.67
N GLY A 590 -29.18 18.56 27.41
CA GLY A 590 -28.34 17.89 26.44
C GLY A 590 -26.86 18.04 26.81
N ILE A 591 -26.11 16.96 26.67
CA ILE A 591 -24.64 16.98 26.77
C ILE A 591 -24.05 16.79 25.39
N GLU A 592 -22.88 17.37 25.17
CA GLU A 592 -22.07 17.09 24.00
C GLU A 592 -22.83 17.07 22.65
N GLY A 593 -23.59 18.12 22.33
CA GLY A 593 -24.33 18.17 21.06
C GLY A 593 -25.65 17.43 21.09
N GLY A 594 -26.02 16.82 22.21
CA GLY A 594 -27.33 16.19 22.41
C GLY A 594 -28.46 17.20 22.59
N THR A 595 -29.68 16.73 22.37
CA THR A 595 -30.91 17.46 22.70
C THR A 595 -31.23 17.34 24.18
N GLY A 596 -32.12 18.18 24.72
CA GLY A 596 -32.62 18.05 26.09
C GLY A 596 -33.71 16.99 26.24
N GLY A 597 -33.94 16.54 27.47
CA GLY A 597 -35.06 15.69 27.84
C GLY A 597 -36.36 16.48 28.07
N GLY A 598 -37.51 15.83 28.01
CA GLY A 598 -38.79 16.47 28.32
C GLY A 598 -38.98 16.63 29.83
N GLY A 599 -39.66 17.70 30.25
CA GLY A 599 -40.05 17.91 31.64
C GLY A 599 -41.12 16.92 32.08
N SER A 600 -41.19 16.65 33.39
CA SER A 600 -42.33 15.91 33.92
C SER A 600 -43.56 16.80 33.98
N GLY A 601 -44.74 16.19 33.93
CA GLY A 601 -45.99 16.89 34.26
C GLY A 601 -46.26 16.88 35.76
N SER A 602 -47.17 17.75 36.20
CA SER A 602 -47.57 17.79 37.61
C SER A 602 -48.08 16.41 38.09
N TYR A 603 -47.75 16.04 39.33
CA TYR A 603 -48.11 14.75 39.95
C TYR A 603 -47.49 13.51 39.28
N TYR A 604 -46.19 13.57 39.01
CA TYR A 604 -45.32 12.39 38.84
C TYR A 604 -45.36 11.71 37.46
N ASN A 605 -45.87 12.35 36.42
CA ASN A 605 -45.81 11.82 35.06
C ASN A 605 -44.48 12.19 34.41
N ALA A 606 -43.60 11.20 34.23
CA ALA A 606 -42.26 11.42 33.71
C ALA A 606 -42.26 11.98 32.27
N GLY A 607 -41.26 12.81 31.98
CA GLY A 607 -40.88 13.12 30.61
C GLY A 607 -40.04 12.00 30.01
N ALA A 608 -39.88 11.99 28.70
CA ALA A 608 -38.99 11.10 27.99
C ALA A 608 -37.60 11.72 27.80
N ALA A 609 -36.59 10.87 27.62
CA ALA A 609 -35.27 11.31 27.19
C ALA A 609 -35.30 11.87 25.76
N GLY A 610 -34.39 12.79 25.46
CA GLY A 610 -34.13 13.23 24.09
C GLY A 610 -33.41 12.17 23.24
N THR A 611 -33.27 12.45 21.96
CA THR A 611 -32.48 11.67 20.99
C THR A 611 -31.56 12.60 20.21
N SER A 612 -30.64 12.05 19.42
CA SER A 612 -29.86 12.85 18.47
C SER A 612 -30.70 13.71 17.53
N TYR A 613 -31.98 13.37 17.31
CA TYR A 613 -32.86 13.97 16.29
C TYR A 613 -33.98 14.84 16.87
N SER A 614 -34.25 14.72 18.16
CA SER A 614 -35.42 15.37 18.79
C SER A 614 -35.25 15.51 20.29
N GLY A 615 -35.66 16.64 20.84
CA GLY A 615 -35.86 16.79 22.28
C GLY A 615 -36.89 15.80 22.82
N GLY A 616 -36.77 15.46 24.09
CA GLY A 616 -37.69 14.53 24.75
C GLY A 616 -39.11 15.08 24.85
N SER A 617 -40.11 14.20 24.71
CA SER A 617 -41.51 14.56 24.97
C SER A 617 -41.76 14.71 26.47
N ALA A 618 -42.74 15.50 26.84
CA ALA A 618 -43.01 15.83 28.24
C ALA A 618 -44.18 15.02 28.81
N GLY A 619 -44.20 14.86 30.13
CA GLY A 619 -45.32 14.24 30.84
C GLY A 619 -46.56 15.13 30.89
N GLY A 620 -47.74 14.50 30.90
CA GLY A 620 -49.02 15.19 31.11
C GLY A 620 -49.23 15.56 32.58
N GLY A 621 -50.08 16.54 32.83
CA GLY A 621 -50.43 16.99 34.18
C GLY A 621 -51.15 15.91 35.01
N ARG A 622 -51.82 16.33 36.09
CA ARG A 622 -52.41 15.42 37.08
C ARG A 622 -53.28 14.31 36.47
N LEU A 623 -53.09 13.07 36.94
CA LEU A 623 -53.78 11.86 36.46
C LEU A 623 -53.59 11.59 34.96
N GLY A 624 -52.58 12.22 34.37
CA GLY A 624 -52.18 12.05 32.99
C GLY A 624 -51.30 10.83 32.75
N SER A 625 -50.66 10.81 31.59
CA SER A 625 -49.67 9.81 31.21
C SER A 625 -48.26 10.42 31.11
N ALA A 626 -47.25 9.56 31.14
CA ALA A 626 -45.88 9.95 30.81
C ALA A 626 -45.76 10.38 29.33
N GLY A 627 -44.71 11.13 29.01
CA GLY A 627 -44.33 11.43 27.63
C GLY A 627 -43.83 10.17 26.92
N SER A 628 -44.14 10.04 25.63
CA SER A 628 -43.69 8.91 24.82
C SER A 628 -42.20 9.03 24.44
N PRO A 629 -41.44 7.92 24.37
CA PRO A 629 -40.03 7.95 24.01
C PRO A 629 -39.78 8.52 22.60
N TYR A 630 -38.51 8.82 22.31
CA TYR A 630 -38.03 9.18 20.96
C TYR A 630 -38.74 10.38 20.32
N GLY A 631 -38.95 11.43 21.13
CA GLY A 631 -39.65 12.63 20.69
C GLY A 631 -41.09 12.39 20.28
N GLY A 632 -41.71 11.28 20.68
CA GLY A 632 -43.10 10.93 20.34
C GLY A 632 -44.15 11.83 21.01
N PRO A 633 -45.41 11.36 21.10
CA PRO A 633 -46.49 12.16 21.67
C PRO A 633 -46.22 12.59 23.12
N GLY A 634 -46.59 13.83 23.44
CA GLY A 634 -46.61 14.30 24.81
C GLY A 634 -47.65 13.57 25.65
N GLY A 635 -47.42 13.45 26.95
CA GLY A 635 -48.35 12.76 27.85
C GLY A 635 -49.69 13.48 27.93
N ASN A 636 -50.80 12.74 27.88
CA ASN A 636 -52.12 13.32 28.06
C ASN A 636 -52.30 13.77 29.51
N GLY A 637 -52.99 14.89 29.75
CA GLY A 637 -53.55 15.25 31.05
C GLY A 637 -54.99 14.75 31.20
N THR A 638 -55.78 15.42 32.04
CA THR A 638 -57.19 15.08 32.30
C THR A 638 -58.10 16.25 31.93
N THR A 639 -59.22 15.94 31.28
CA THR A 639 -60.32 16.90 31.05
C THR A 639 -61.27 17.03 32.26
N SER A 640 -61.07 16.22 33.32
CA SER A 640 -61.98 16.09 34.46
C SER A 640 -61.26 16.38 35.79
N TYR A 641 -61.91 17.14 36.70
CA TYR A 641 -61.43 17.60 38.01
C TYR A 641 -60.02 18.24 38.00
N ALA A 642 -59.98 19.58 38.04
CA ALA A 642 -58.78 20.43 38.11
C ALA A 642 -57.93 20.57 36.82
N ALA A 643 -58.48 20.15 35.66
CA ALA A 643 -58.01 20.44 34.29
C ALA A 643 -56.48 20.36 34.11
N GLY A 644 -55.93 19.14 34.26
CA GLY A 644 -54.51 18.89 34.03
C GLY A 644 -54.17 19.05 32.54
N GLY A 645 -53.27 19.96 32.19
CA GLY A 645 -52.84 20.14 30.81
C GLY A 645 -51.95 19.01 30.28
N GLY A 646 -51.97 18.79 28.97
CA GLY A 646 -51.13 17.79 28.30
C GLY A 646 -49.67 18.24 28.18
N GLY A 647 -48.74 17.29 28.19
CA GLY A 647 -47.32 17.55 27.96
C GLY A 647 -47.03 17.89 26.50
N ALA A 648 -45.97 18.65 26.25
CA ALA A 648 -45.52 18.92 24.90
C ALA A 648 -44.86 17.69 24.21
N GLY A 649 -45.00 17.56 22.90
CA GLY A 649 -44.43 16.44 22.14
C GLY A 649 -44.86 16.41 20.66
N ASN A 650 -44.62 15.29 19.97
CA ASN A 650 -44.98 15.11 18.55
C ASN A 650 -46.04 14.01 18.33
N PRO A 651 -47.35 14.33 18.33
CA PRO A 651 -47.96 15.62 18.66
C PRO A 651 -48.01 15.88 20.19
N GLY A 652 -48.43 17.07 20.59
CA GLY A 652 -48.65 17.40 21.99
C GLY A 652 -49.78 16.58 22.61
N GLY A 653 -49.68 16.33 23.91
CA GLY A 653 -50.69 15.62 24.68
C GLY A 653 -51.97 16.43 24.86
N ILE A 654 -53.08 15.74 25.05
CA ILE A 654 -54.40 16.37 25.27
C ILE A 654 -54.61 16.57 26.78
N PRO A 655 -55.15 17.72 27.26
CA PRO A 655 -55.52 18.89 26.49
C PRO A 655 -54.36 19.90 26.35
N ASN A 656 -54.25 20.52 25.17
CA ASN A 656 -53.45 21.72 24.92
C ASN A 656 -51.93 21.61 25.15
N GLY A 657 -51.34 20.41 25.10
CA GLY A 657 -49.89 20.27 25.05
C GLY A 657 -49.32 20.85 23.76
N GLY A 658 -48.22 21.61 23.84
CA GLY A 658 -47.57 22.18 22.66
C GLY A 658 -47.09 21.09 21.70
N THR A 659 -47.36 21.29 20.41
CA THR A 659 -46.93 20.38 19.34
C THR A 659 -45.53 20.74 18.87
N GLY A 660 -44.61 19.77 18.87
CA GLY A 660 -43.24 19.96 18.42
C GLY A 660 -42.22 19.76 19.53
N THR A 661 -41.08 19.16 19.21
CA THR A 661 -39.86 19.22 20.03
C THR A 661 -38.74 19.91 19.26
N GLY A 662 -37.70 20.39 19.95
CA GLY A 662 -36.53 20.94 19.26
C GLY A 662 -35.79 19.84 18.50
N GLY A 663 -35.38 20.09 17.26
CA GLY A 663 -34.67 19.13 16.41
C GLY A 663 -33.16 19.32 16.36
N LEU A 664 -32.50 18.48 15.57
CA LEU A 664 -31.07 18.66 15.25
C LEU A 664 -30.89 19.69 14.12
N LEU A 665 -30.08 20.71 14.38
CA LEU A 665 -29.62 21.69 13.41
C LEU A 665 -28.09 21.70 13.38
N ILE A 666 -27.54 21.46 12.19
CA ILE A 666 -26.11 21.54 11.91
C ILE A 666 -25.92 22.57 10.80
N ILE A 667 -25.04 23.53 11.01
CA ILE A 667 -24.69 24.56 10.04
C ILE A 667 -23.19 24.53 9.81
N TYR A 668 -22.78 24.57 8.56
CA TYR A 668 -21.41 24.67 8.12
C TYR A 668 -21.28 25.80 7.10
N ALA A 669 -20.36 26.74 7.30
CA ALA A 669 -20.05 27.81 6.33
C ALA A 669 -18.60 28.31 6.50
N LYS A 670 -18.06 29.06 5.51
CA LYS A 670 -16.73 29.66 5.65
C LYS A 670 -16.70 30.74 6.72
N SER A 671 -17.62 31.69 6.63
CA SER A 671 -17.83 32.74 7.63
C SER A 671 -19.32 32.85 7.92
N ILE A 672 -19.68 33.15 9.16
CA ILE A 672 -21.08 33.28 9.59
C ILE A 672 -21.26 34.62 10.30
N VAL A 673 -22.25 35.39 9.84
CA VAL A 673 -22.71 36.60 10.52
C VAL A 673 -24.17 36.41 10.89
N VAL A 674 -24.45 36.35 12.19
CA VAL A 674 -25.81 36.47 12.72
C VAL A 674 -26.04 37.94 13.05
N GLY A 675 -26.83 38.63 12.22
CA GLY A 675 -27.14 40.04 12.38
C GLY A 675 -27.98 40.30 13.64
N SER A 676 -28.18 41.57 14.00
CA SER A 676 -28.89 41.95 15.24
C SER A 676 -30.36 41.50 15.28
N THR A 677 -30.96 41.25 14.12
CA THR A 677 -32.29 40.67 13.97
C THR A 677 -32.27 39.17 13.63
N GLY A 678 -31.07 38.62 13.45
CA GLY A 678 -30.81 37.23 13.11
C GLY A 678 -31.11 36.27 14.27
N THR A 679 -31.71 35.13 13.96
CA THR A 679 -32.01 34.08 14.93
C THR A 679 -31.68 32.69 14.35
N ILE A 680 -30.94 31.88 15.10
CA ILE A 680 -30.71 30.46 14.82
C ILE A 680 -31.25 29.67 16.01
N GLN A 681 -32.28 28.84 15.80
CA GLN A 681 -32.96 28.23 16.94
C GLN A 681 -33.45 26.80 16.73
N SER A 682 -33.40 26.03 17.81
CA SER A 682 -34.02 24.71 17.90
C SER A 682 -34.67 24.51 19.26
N ASN A 683 -35.74 25.26 19.53
CA ASN A 683 -36.38 25.27 20.84
C ASN A 683 -37.45 24.18 20.97
N GLY A 684 -37.71 23.74 22.20
CA GLY A 684 -38.84 22.91 22.57
C GLY A 684 -40.17 23.68 22.63
N SER A 685 -41.27 22.96 22.78
CA SER A 685 -42.61 23.53 22.91
C SER A 685 -43.09 23.48 24.36
N ASN A 686 -43.95 24.43 24.73
CA ASN A 686 -44.49 24.53 26.08
C ASN A 686 -45.57 23.47 26.35
N GLY A 687 -45.66 23.01 27.60
CA GLY A 687 -46.75 22.19 28.07
C GLY A 687 -48.08 22.95 28.16
N GLY A 688 -49.18 22.21 28.20
CA GLY A 688 -50.53 22.75 28.34
C GLY A 688 -50.92 22.99 29.79
N GLY A 689 -51.95 23.82 30.00
CA GLY A 689 -52.59 24.03 31.30
C GLY A 689 -52.91 25.50 31.56
N SER A 690 -54.03 25.73 32.25
CA SER A 690 -54.49 27.04 32.70
C SER A 690 -54.49 27.07 34.23
N GLY A 691 -53.39 27.51 34.84
CA GLY A 691 -53.20 27.59 36.30
C GLY A 691 -51.89 26.96 36.78
N ASP A 692 -51.52 27.21 38.04
CA ASP A 692 -50.16 26.91 38.54
C ASP A 692 -49.93 25.50 39.12
N ARG A 693 -50.98 24.70 39.29
CA ARG A 693 -50.91 23.43 40.05
C ARG A 693 -51.01 22.15 39.22
N TYR A 694 -51.54 22.21 38.00
CA TYR A 694 -51.90 21.01 37.22
C TYR A 694 -51.48 21.17 35.76
N VAL A 695 -50.19 21.35 35.53
CA VAL A 695 -49.63 21.69 34.21
C VAL A 695 -48.94 20.48 33.58
N GLY A 696 -49.00 20.41 32.25
CA GLY A 696 -48.15 19.53 31.46
C GLY A 696 -46.73 20.08 31.41
N GLY A 697 -45.75 19.18 31.28
CA GLY A 697 -44.35 19.55 31.13
C GLY A 697 -44.04 20.14 29.75
N GLY A 698 -42.95 20.90 29.66
CA GLY A 698 -42.40 21.37 28.39
C GLY A 698 -41.46 20.35 27.74
N SER A 699 -41.36 20.35 26.41
CA SER A 699 -40.51 19.39 25.70
C SER A 699 -39.04 19.79 25.77
N GLY A 700 -38.14 18.83 25.55
CA GLY A 700 -36.72 19.11 25.43
C GLY A 700 -36.39 20.06 24.27
N GLY A 701 -35.34 20.87 24.48
CA GLY A 701 -34.72 21.68 23.43
C GLY A 701 -33.92 20.80 22.46
N GLY A 702 -33.69 21.31 21.26
CA GLY A 702 -32.97 20.62 20.19
C GLY A 702 -31.46 20.74 20.32
N SER A 703 -30.73 20.51 19.23
CA SER A 703 -29.28 20.66 19.20
C SER A 703 -28.89 21.58 18.06
N VAL A 704 -28.04 22.57 18.33
CA VAL A 704 -27.53 23.52 17.36
C VAL A 704 -26.01 23.41 17.32
N ASN A 705 -25.46 22.93 16.21
CA ASN A 705 -24.02 22.78 16.01
C ASN A 705 -23.61 23.65 14.82
N ILE A 706 -22.82 24.68 15.08
CA ILE A 706 -22.38 25.65 14.08
C ILE A 706 -20.88 25.48 13.88
N PHE A 707 -20.50 25.12 12.65
CA PHE A 707 -19.13 24.95 12.20
C PHE A 707 -18.77 26.11 11.26
N TYR A 708 -17.66 26.81 11.52
CA TYR A 708 -17.19 27.93 10.72
C TYR A 708 -15.68 27.90 10.53
N GLN A 709 -15.16 28.26 9.36
CA GLN A 709 -13.71 28.22 9.11
C GLN A 709 -12.99 29.48 9.60
N ASN A 710 -13.50 30.64 9.19
CA ASN A 710 -12.82 31.92 9.37
C ASN A 710 -13.41 32.66 10.57
N ASP A 711 -14.53 33.37 10.34
CA ASP A 711 -15.12 34.27 11.30
C ASP A 711 -16.54 33.85 11.67
N PHE A 712 -16.84 33.90 12.96
CA PHE A 712 -18.20 33.84 13.48
C PHE A 712 -18.51 35.12 14.25
N VAL A 713 -19.43 35.93 13.72
CA VAL A 713 -19.91 37.15 14.36
C VAL A 713 -21.37 36.98 14.72
N ASN A 714 -21.68 37.01 16.02
CA ASN A 714 -23.05 36.91 16.49
C ASN A 714 -23.49 38.18 17.22
N ASN A 715 -24.33 38.96 16.56
CA ASN A 715 -25.03 40.11 17.11
C ASN A 715 -26.51 39.82 17.40
N GLY A 716 -26.97 38.61 17.10
CA GLY A 716 -28.36 38.18 17.23
C GLY A 716 -28.53 37.08 18.29
N THR A 717 -29.42 36.13 18.01
CA THR A 717 -29.82 35.09 18.98
C THR A 717 -29.52 33.68 18.46
N VAL A 718 -28.86 32.85 19.28
CA VAL A 718 -28.67 31.41 19.00
C VAL A 718 -29.16 30.60 20.21
N THR A 719 -30.20 29.78 20.05
CA THR A 719 -30.85 29.10 21.20
C THR A 719 -31.27 27.67 20.92
N ALA A 720 -31.18 26.81 21.95
CA ALA A 720 -31.71 25.45 21.95
C ALA A 720 -32.44 25.16 23.27
N SER A 721 -33.33 26.06 23.67
CA SER A 721 -34.01 26.02 24.97
C SER A 721 -35.09 24.93 25.00
N GLY A 722 -35.28 24.31 26.16
CA GLY A 722 -36.48 23.51 26.40
C GLY A 722 -37.73 24.38 26.46
N GLY A 723 -38.88 23.77 26.21
CA GLY A 723 -40.16 24.42 26.45
C GLY A 723 -40.43 24.55 27.95
N LEU A 724 -41.23 25.54 28.33
CA LEU A 724 -41.71 25.71 29.69
C LEU A 724 -42.87 24.75 29.98
N GLY A 725 -43.14 24.47 31.26
CA GLY A 725 -44.40 23.86 31.66
C GLY A 725 -45.60 24.78 31.34
N GLY A 726 -46.82 24.24 31.45
CA GLY A 726 -48.04 25.03 31.36
C GLY A 726 -48.01 26.26 32.29
N SER A 727 -48.72 27.33 31.90
CA SER A 727 -48.65 28.65 32.54
C SER A 727 -47.23 29.26 32.59
N SER A 728 -46.34 28.86 31.68
CA SER A 728 -44.95 29.33 31.58
C SER A 728 -44.09 29.01 32.80
N GLN A 729 -44.35 27.89 33.48
CA GLN A 729 -43.59 27.48 34.66
C GLN A 729 -42.24 26.85 34.30
N SER A 730 -41.17 27.35 34.93
CA SER A 730 -39.81 26.80 34.78
C SER A 730 -39.61 25.46 35.50
N VAL A 731 -40.42 25.17 36.53
CA VAL A 731 -40.28 23.95 37.36
C VAL A 731 -40.53 22.67 36.55
N TYR A 732 -41.41 22.73 35.55
CA TYR A 732 -41.74 21.60 34.67
C TYR A 732 -41.17 21.77 33.26
N ALA A 733 -40.11 22.57 33.13
CA ALA A 733 -39.50 22.83 31.84
C ALA A 733 -38.80 21.58 31.28
N GLY A 734 -38.79 21.47 29.96
CA GLY A 734 -37.85 20.58 29.29
C GLY A 734 -36.43 21.05 29.51
N GLY A 735 -35.49 20.10 29.47
CA GLY A 735 -34.08 20.42 29.46
C GLY A 735 -33.73 21.23 28.21
N ALA A 736 -32.85 22.22 28.38
CA ALA A 736 -32.18 22.82 27.23
C ALA A 736 -31.36 21.74 26.52
N GLY A 737 -31.30 21.79 25.20
CA GLY A 737 -30.28 21.02 24.50
C GLY A 737 -29.00 21.83 24.41
N THR A 738 -28.28 21.69 23.31
CA THR A 738 -26.91 22.23 23.20
C THR A 738 -26.81 23.27 22.10
N VAL A 739 -25.99 24.27 22.33
CA VAL A 739 -25.53 25.23 21.31
C VAL A 739 -24.00 25.15 21.29
N ARG A 740 -23.44 24.81 20.15
CA ARG A 740 -22.00 24.70 19.92
C ARG A 740 -21.60 25.60 18.77
N MET A 741 -20.54 26.37 18.99
CA MET A 741 -19.89 27.20 17.97
C MET A 741 -18.47 26.67 17.88
N ILE A 742 -18.13 26.13 16.72
CA ILE A 742 -16.93 25.34 16.49
C ILE A 742 -16.20 26.00 15.33
N ASN A 743 -15.01 26.53 15.61
CA ASN A 743 -14.11 26.87 14.51
C ASN A 743 -13.67 25.55 13.88
N SER A 744 -14.06 25.31 12.64
CA SER A 744 -13.80 24.05 11.97
C SER A 744 -12.34 23.94 11.54
N ALA A 745 -11.61 25.04 11.34
CA ALA A 745 -10.22 25.03 10.85
C ALA A 745 -9.14 24.97 11.95
N ASN A 746 -9.52 24.92 13.23
CA ASN A 746 -8.58 24.90 14.36
C ASN A 746 -8.85 23.76 15.34
#